data_AF-A0A951UVC2-F1
#
_entry.id   AF-A0A951UVC2-F1
#
_cell.length_a   1.000
_cell.length_b   1.000
_cell.length_c   1.000
_cell.angle_alpha   90.00
_cell.angle_beta   90.00
_cell.angle_gamma   90.00
#
_symmetry.space_group_name_H-M   'P 1'
#
loop_
_entity.id
_entity.type
_entity.pdbx_description
1 polymer ?
#
loop_
_entity_poly.entity_id
_entity_poly.type
_entity_poly.pdbx_seq_one_letter_code
_entity_poly.pdbx_strand_id
1 'polypeptide(L)'
;MNQLISGASEPLMSKHLLAANNSIPNRYGRLLGSLALSLCALSSWMQPVNAEGSRTLYPSTAPTGSSRANLEWRTNLYGNLVKRRTLLKVYANQGEYILLGSSAVEQGSGDILVYNPNTFTGNVGDENIPGTPDFKCSTQPNKKPGQGYISSRALELAGPQSVDGTANTTGYIPCYYKAPSTGVYNVVMYGPIGGDSGADGGPTGELDMGSPNNFNSTQGSTVAAWDVTVRSSDPKSTTDINGRLFSYYLALFTGNNGRPLNFPIYPITTDGYKYKVELRGLDPNGFVIFGNQVGFFDSDGKTPLYHDILGQDSQISNPDGNTKLARPQYGTFFNPIDSTVLSYIDLYATDGRYDGTGVPSSPVTPEVKDLKFTGTAGANNSSFGTGGTFTFDSKEKGNYEIVISLDGVNYDPTKAQNRSLRGIMAAVGVQSVFWNGKDNSGKDFPVGTNYKVRVKVHSGEYHFPLLDAENNFTGGPTITMLNGTNPLGNTTAFYDDRGYTTIGGINVGTPGAVLCGVGQPSPTFSNTISGFNTESNNRKFGQSGNQGNPGKKCDPAGSFGDTKGLDIWTYFPASAQDSQLNIIDSKLTISGTLYKDNDGNSKFDSAEPTVPAGITVKLINPTDNSVIATTTTNEYGAYIFTGVTSNTNYQVQIDPNDSKIPTGFFLSTPKNLTFKVTTDSLSNQNFGFNVYQVSLDAGKVIINEAFYKETGATADTNDEFIEIYNASNSIANLSYWKLMDGNLIQNNIDGINGIDSITSKSSPYLFPNGTTLAPGKYAVIWIGKNNPNHQSPKATVQAWLEQTPKLNNDGDDIWLYDNQNQIVDYIAYGSGSEVNTPPPTFLNLWNSTYQSALAGALSGQSISLTKNGLDGNTSACWEPTTSAIAKTQGCTNYLPTRNTDTTGKYKTSVGANNNDPAKLVLVKRITKINGAEVTEYVDDTTSAKKNDDNDPNWPNSNSGFSTFLRGAINGGKVKPGDELEYTIYFLSSGEGAIKNVNICDLVPNNSSFVDNAFASGSGIALQIGSTTNLTNANDSDRGQYLAPGTAAPGTCNKVDILNGVTPPNALSAAQNTTGAVLVNVINGSTTLPDAAPGSLPYGFIRFHVKVK
;
A
#
# COMPACT_ATOMS: atom_id res chain seq x y z
N MET A 1 -33.71 34.88 35.81
CA MET A 1 -35.08 35.21 36.29
C MET A 1 -35.60 34.02 37.08
N ASN A 2 -35.83 34.23 38.39
CA ASN A 2 -36.67 33.53 39.39
C ASN A 2 -37.24 32.14 39.06
N GLN A 3 -36.91 31.07 39.80
CA GLN A 3 -37.31 30.65 41.18
C GLN A 3 -38.59 29.79 41.23
N LEU A 4 -38.51 28.62 41.91
CA LEU A 4 -39.48 27.93 42.81
C LEU A 4 -39.01 26.46 42.99
N ILE A 5 -38.31 26.05 44.06
CA ILE A 5 -38.63 25.79 45.49
C ILE A 5 -39.13 24.36 45.81
N SER A 6 -38.54 23.81 46.90
CA SER A 6 -38.84 22.63 47.75
C SER A 6 -38.32 21.28 47.24
N GLY A 7 -37.66 20.39 48.01
CA GLY A 7 -37.31 20.20 49.43
C GLY A 7 -36.94 18.69 49.58
N ALA A 8 -36.18 18.11 50.51
CA ALA A 8 -35.50 18.50 51.75
C ALA A 8 -34.47 17.38 52.16
N SER A 9 -33.62 17.72 53.14
CA SER A 9 -32.91 16.89 54.18
C SER A 9 -31.65 16.02 53.89
N GLU A 10 -30.47 16.61 54.23
CA GLU A 10 -29.44 16.19 55.24
C GLU A 10 -28.43 15.00 55.03
N PRO A 11 -27.23 14.96 55.69
CA PRO A 11 -26.06 15.86 55.45
C PRO A 11 -24.66 15.16 55.43
N LEU A 12 -23.64 15.93 55.03
CA LEU A 12 -22.20 15.63 55.09
C LEU A 12 -21.52 16.25 56.34
N MET A 13 -20.53 15.56 56.92
CA MET A 13 -19.46 16.11 57.79
C MET A 13 -18.12 15.62 57.21
N SER A 14 -17.25 16.47 56.64
CA SER A 14 -16.33 17.49 57.19
C SER A 14 -14.93 16.94 57.51
N LYS A 15 -13.94 17.44 56.74
CA LYS A 15 -12.48 17.33 56.91
C LYS A 15 -11.99 18.34 57.93
N HIS A 16 -10.93 18.03 58.70
CA HIS A 16 -9.95 19.01 59.22
C HIS A 16 -8.52 18.44 59.25
N LEU A 17 -7.56 19.38 59.34
CA LEU A 17 -6.17 19.44 58.86
C LEU A 17 -5.03 18.97 59.83
N LEU A 18 -3.82 18.75 59.24
CA LEU A 18 -2.41 18.99 59.72
C LEU A 18 -1.89 18.19 60.95
N ALA A 19 -0.60 17.88 61.20
CA ALA A 19 0.71 17.86 60.52
C ALA A 19 1.78 17.23 61.49
N ALA A 20 2.96 16.86 60.96
CA ALA A 20 4.32 16.81 61.58
C ALA A 20 4.89 15.57 62.35
N ASN A 21 5.96 15.01 61.76
CA ASN A 21 7.32 14.61 62.24
C ASN A 21 7.65 13.75 63.50
N ASN A 22 8.63 12.84 63.28
CA ASN A 22 9.79 12.41 64.10
C ASN A 22 9.84 11.05 64.88
N SER A 23 10.82 10.22 64.48
CA SER A 23 11.82 9.42 65.25
C SER A 23 11.47 8.12 66.04
N ILE A 24 12.48 7.23 66.04
CA ILE A 24 12.62 5.81 66.47
C ILE A 24 12.82 5.65 68.03
N PRO A 25 13.13 4.46 68.61
CA PRO A 25 12.31 3.33 69.10
C PRO A 25 12.24 3.20 70.66
N ASN A 26 11.45 2.27 71.21
CA ASN A 26 11.76 1.72 72.55
C ASN A 26 11.50 0.21 72.68
N ARG A 27 12.51 -0.50 73.21
CA ARG A 27 12.57 -1.94 73.48
C ARG A 27 11.97 -2.24 74.87
N TYR A 28 11.75 -3.52 75.16
CA TYR A 28 11.32 -4.15 76.43
C TYR A 28 9.84 -4.54 76.53
N GLY A 29 9.54 -5.73 76.00
CA GLY A 29 8.26 -6.42 76.14
C GLY A 29 8.33 -7.87 75.63
N ARG A 30 9.38 -8.61 76.00
CA ARG A 30 9.55 -10.04 75.66
C ARG A 30 10.21 -10.75 76.83
N LEU A 31 9.44 -11.43 77.68
CA LEU A 31 9.93 -12.58 78.46
C LEU A 31 8.87 -13.35 79.26
N LEU A 32 7.59 -12.93 79.30
CA LEU A 32 6.55 -13.67 80.05
C LEU A 32 5.43 -14.31 79.20
N GLY A 33 5.42 -14.10 77.88
CA GLY A 33 4.44 -14.74 76.96
C GLY A 33 4.88 -16.09 76.39
N SER A 34 6.15 -16.49 76.56
CA SER A 34 6.76 -17.60 75.81
C SER A 34 6.47 -18.99 76.37
N LEU A 35 6.09 -19.11 77.64
CA LEU A 35 5.92 -20.42 78.29
C LEU A 35 4.48 -20.96 78.20
N ALA A 36 3.47 -20.07 78.16
CA ALA A 36 2.07 -20.46 77.99
C ALA A 36 1.69 -20.77 76.53
N LEU A 37 2.37 -20.15 75.55
CA LEU A 37 2.17 -20.48 74.12
C LEU A 37 2.81 -21.82 73.71
N SER A 38 3.78 -22.34 74.47
CA SER A 38 4.47 -23.59 74.11
C SER A 38 3.69 -24.84 74.49
N LEU A 39 2.74 -24.76 75.43
CA LEU A 39 1.86 -25.89 75.81
C LEU A 39 0.53 -25.93 75.04
N CYS A 40 0.07 -24.82 74.46
CA CYS A 40 -1.08 -24.82 73.53
C CYS A 40 -0.69 -25.11 72.07
N ALA A 41 0.60 -25.02 71.72
CA ALA A 41 1.10 -25.35 70.38
C ALA A 41 1.31 -26.86 70.14
N LEU A 42 1.18 -27.71 71.18
CA LEU A 42 1.35 -29.16 71.07
C LEU A 42 0.03 -29.93 70.89
N SER A 43 -1.13 -29.24 70.85
CA SER A 43 -2.45 -29.87 70.68
C SER A 43 -3.15 -29.58 69.35
N SER A 44 -2.48 -28.94 68.38
CA SER A 44 -3.12 -28.49 67.12
C SER A 44 -2.58 -29.13 65.84
N TRP A 45 -1.66 -30.10 65.89
CA TRP A 45 -1.22 -30.86 64.71
C TRP A 45 -1.60 -32.35 64.80
N MET A 46 -2.89 -32.63 64.89
CA MET A 46 -3.41 -33.88 64.30
C MET A 46 -3.93 -33.50 62.91
N GLN A 47 -3.08 -33.68 61.89
CA GLN A 47 -3.56 -33.69 60.51
C GLN A 47 -4.65 -34.78 60.43
N PRO A 48 -5.86 -34.49 59.89
CA PRO A 48 -6.81 -35.57 59.62
C PRO A 48 -6.09 -36.60 58.75
N VAL A 49 -6.22 -37.88 59.13
CA VAL A 49 -5.75 -38.99 58.31
C VAL A 49 -6.62 -38.97 57.06
N ASN A 50 -6.16 -38.25 56.05
CA ASN A 50 -6.79 -38.25 54.74
C ASN A 50 -6.69 -39.67 54.17
N ALA A 51 -7.69 -40.04 53.40
CA ALA A 51 -7.83 -41.33 52.75
C ALA A 51 -8.19 -41.12 51.29
N GLU A 52 -8.25 -42.17 50.47
CA GLU A 52 -8.65 -42.05 49.06
C GLU A 52 -9.95 -42.83 48.80
N GLY A 53 -11.10 -42.19 49.02
CA GLY A 53 -12.41 -42.84 48.88
C GLY A 53 -13.59 -42.02 49.36
N SER A 54 -14.77 -42.65 49.45
CA SER A 54 -15.99 -42.00 49.95
C SER A 54 -15.90 -41.55 51.40
N ARG A 55 -15.03 -42.14 52.23
CA ARG A 55 -14.73 -41.63 53.59
C ARG A 55 -14.08 -40.25 53.61
N THR A 56 -13.41 -39.87 52.52
CA THR A 56 -12.75 -38.55 52.36
C THR A 56 -13.72 -37.51 51.86
N LEU A 57 -14.63 -37.90 50.97
CA LEU A 57 -15.75 -37.06 50.56
C LEU A 57 -16.72 -36.83 51.72
N TYR A 58 -16.94 -37.86 52.53
CA TYR A 58 -17.90 -37.86 53.63
C TYR A 58 -17.20 -38.22 54.95
N PRO A 59 -16.34 -37.34 55.50
CA PRO A 59 -15.70 -37.61 56.78
C PRO A 59 -16.70 -37.52 57.94
N SER A 60 -16.36 -38.05 59.11
CA SER A 60 -17.18 -37.90 60.33
C SER A 60 -17.34 -36.44 60.76
N THR A 61 -16.49 -35.55 60.26
CA THR A 61 -16.51 -34.09 60.49
C THR A 61 -17.27 -33.33 59.41
N ALA A 62 -17.97 -34.00 58.49
CA ALA A 62 -18.76 -33.33 57.47
C ALA A 62 -19.79 -32.38 58.12
N PRO A 63 -20.06 -31.20 57.54
CA PRO A 63 -20.96 -30.22 58.13
C PRO A 63 -22.35 -30.80 58.43
N THR A 64 -22.95 -30.41 59.55
CA THR A 64 -24.32 -30.81 59.91
C THR A 64 -25.30 -30.49 58.79
N GLY A 65 -26.16 -31.45 58.44
CA GLY A 65 -27.11 -31.31 57.33
C GLY A 65 -26.55 -31.68 55.96
N SER A 66 -25.27 -32.07 55.86
CA SER A 66 -24.72 -32.64 54.63
C SER A 66 -25.35 -34.00 54.30
N SER A 67 -25.45 -34.27 53.01
CA SER A 67 -25.84 -35.57 52.46
C SER A 67 -24.68 -36.17 51.67
N ARG A 68 -24.91 -37.37 51.12
CA ARG A 68 -23.96 -38.04 50.24
C ARG A 68 -24.56 -38.34 48.86
N ALA A 69 -23.68 -38.53 47.89
CA ALA A 69 -24.03 -39.03 46.57
C ALA A 69 -23.34 -40.39 46.35
N ASN A 70 -24.02 -41.27 45.63
CA ASN A 70 -23.42 -42.52 45.20
C ASN A 70 -22.63 -42.31 43.90
N LEU A 71 -21.59 -43.12 43.72
CA LEU A 71 -20.84 -43.21 42.46
C LEU A 71 -21.70 -43.90 41.39
N GLU A 72 -21.80 -43.36 40.18
CA GLU A 72 -22.54 -44.01 39.09
C GLU A 72 -21.64 -44.79 38.10
N TRP A 73 -22.17 -45.90 37.59
CA TRP A 73 -21.67 -46.59 36.40
C TRP A 73 -22.81 -47.07 35.50
N ARG A 74 -23.14 -46.27 34.47
CA ARG A 74 -24.32 -46.44 33.60
C ARG A 74 -24.00 -46.31 32.11
N THR A 75 -24.95 -46.67 31.26
CA THR A 75 -24.80 -46.57 29.78
C THR A 75 -25.34 -45.27 29.19
N ASN A 76 -26.13 -44.48 29.93
CA ASN A 76 -26.68 -43.20 29.45
C ASN A 76 -25.60 -42.12 29.29
N LEU A 77 -25.92 -41.09 28.51
CA LEU A 77 -25.06 -39.94 28.24
C LEU A 77 -25.64 -38.65 28.86
N TYR A 78 -24.77 -37.75 29.30
CA TYR A 78 -25.06 -36.33 29.48
C TYR A 78 -24.60 -35.54 28.25
N GLY A 79 -25.43 -34.60 27.79
CA GLY A 79 -25.18 -33.75 26.64
C GLY A 79 -24.88 -34.52 25.36
N ASN A 80 -25.35 -35.78 25.25
CA ASN A 80 -24.99 -36.74 24.20
C ASN A 80 -23.46 -36.91 24.01
N LEU A 81 -22.67 -36.69 25.07
CA LEU A 81 -21.21 -36.58 24.97
C LEU A 81 -20.47 -37.41 26.03
N VAL A 82 -20.85 -37.26 27.30
CA VAL A 82 -20.15 -37.89 28.45
C VAL A 82 -21.02 -39.01 29.01
N LYS A 83 -20.48 -40.23 29.11
CA LYS A 83 -21.16 -41.36 29.75
C LYS A 83 -21.34 -41.11 31.24
N ARG A 84 -22.47 -41.52 31.81
CA ARG A 84 -22.72 -41.51 33.25
C ARG A 84 -21.93 -42.62 33.98
N ARG A 85 -20.61 -42.54 33.90
CA ARG A 85 -19.66 -43.51 34.48
C ARG A 85 -18.54 -42.79 35.18
N THR A 86 -18.34 -42.98 36.47
CA THR A 86 -17.13 -42.45 37.11
C THR A 86 -15.98 -43.43 36.94
N LEU A 87 -15.01 -43.07 36.08
CA LEU A 87 -13.77 -43.81 35.92
C LEU A 87 -12.71 -43.28 36.88
N LEU A 88 -12.38 -44.06 37.91
CA LEU A 88 -11.36 -43.69 38.87
C LEU A 88 -9.96 -43.99 38.31
N LYS A 89 -9.00 -43.11 38.56
CA LYS A 89 -7.60 -43.23 38.15
C LYS A 89 -6.71 -43.09 39.38
N VAL A 90 -5.77 -44.03 39.56
CA VAL A 90 -4.90 -44.05 40.74
C VAL A 90 -3.45 -44.28 40.35
N TYR A 91 -2.56 -43.41 40.81
CA TYR A 91 -1.13 -43.58 40.63
C TYR A 91 -0.55 -44.50 41.71
N ALA A 92 0.24 -45.49 41.28
CA ALA A 92 1.00 -46.34 42.19
C ALA A 92 2.39 -46.62 41.61
N ASN A 93 3.38 -46.67 42.48
CA ASN A 93 4.71 -47.17 42.14
C ASN A 93 4.71 -48.68 42.05
N GLN A 94 5.64 -49.24 41.26
CA GLN A 94 5.85 -50.67 41.22
C GLN A 94 6.01 -51.26 42.64
N GLY A 95 5.24 -52.30 42.92
CA GLY A 95 5.27 -53.03 44.19
C GLY A 95 4.40 -52.46 45.31
N GLU A 96 3.87 -51.24 45.17
CA GLU A 96 2.85 -50.71 46.07
C GLU A 96 1.54 -51.49 45.93
N TYR A 97 0.71 -51.46 46.98
CA TYR A 97 -0.62 -52.06 46.97
C TYR A 97 -1.69 -51.00 46.71
N ILE A 98 -2.62 -51.32 45.80
CA ILE A 98 -3.88 -50.62 45.60
C ILE A 98 -4.96 -51.44 46.32
N LEU A 99 -5.50 -50.90 47.40
CA LEU A 99 -6.50 -51.52 48.27
C LEU A 99 -7.89 -50.99 47.88
N LEU A 100 -8.84 -51.91 47.74
CA LEU A 100 -10.11 -51.66 47.06
C LEU A 100 -11.28 -52.14 47.92
N GLY A 101 -12.29 -51.30 48.04
CA GLY A 101 -13.55 -51.62 48.73
C GLY A 101 -14.75 -50.98 48.04
N SER A 102 -15.90 -51.66 48.09
CA SER A 102 -17.16 -51.17 47.55
C SER A 102 -18.34 -51.75 48.35
N SER A 103 -19.39 -50.96 48.54
CA SER A 103 -20.66 -51.43 49.11
C SER A 103 -21.48 -52.30 48.15
N ALA A 104 -21.07 -52.41 46.88
CA ALA A 104 -21.74 -53.24 45.87
C ALA A 104 -21.09 -54.62 45.67
N VAL A 105 -19.86 -54.83 46.16
CA VAL A 105 -19.20 -56.15 46.09
C VAL A 105 -20.02 -57.17 46.88
N GLU A 106 -20.18 -58.38 46.33
CA GLU A 106 -21.03 -59.45 46.86
C GLU A 106 -22.55 -59.15 46.83
N GLN A 107 -22.96 -58.03 46.21
CA GLN A 107 -24.37 -57.71 45.97
C GLN A 107 -24.67 -57.85 44.47
N GLY A 108 -25.49 -58.85 44.10
CA GLY A 108 -25.83 -59.11 42.70
C GLY A 108 -24.58 -59.32 41.84
N SER A 109 -24.43 -58.52 40.78
CA SER A 109 -23.26 -58.52 39.89
C SER A 109 -22.17 -57.52 40.28
N GLY A 110 -22.36 -56.71 41.33
CA GLY A 110 -21.48 -55.59 41.66
C GLY A 110 -20.03 -56.02 41.92
N ASP A 111 -19.08 -55.25 41.40
CA ASP A 111 -17.66 -55.63 41.41
C ASP A 111 -16.71 -54.43 41.26
N ILE A 112 -15.42 -54.69 41.47
CA ILE A 112 -14.31 -53.76 41.27
C ILE A 112 -13.32 -54.36 40.28
N LEU A 113 -12.98 -53.60 39.24
CA LEU A 113 -12.00 -53.98 38.23
C LEU A 113 -10.81 -53.02 38.26
N VAL A 114 -9.60 -53.54 38.01
CA VAL A 114 -8.40 -52.73 37.82
C VAL A 114 -7.77 -53.09 36.48
N TYR A 115 -7.32 -52.06 35.77
CA TYR A 115 -6.59 -52.16 34.53
C TYR A 115 -5.23 -51.49 34.67
N ASN A 116 -4.21 -52.14 34.11
CA ASN A 116 -2.84 -51.66 34.07
C ASN A 116 -2.74 -50.34 33.30
N PRO A 117 -1.67 -49.55 33.51
CA PRO A 117 -1.49 -48.27 32.84
C PRO A 117 -1.52 -48.38 31.32
N ASN A 118 -1.96 -47.30 30.65
CA ASN A 118 -1.96 -47.15 29.18
C ASN A 118 -2.81 -48.18 28.40
N THR A 119 -3.84 -48.77 29.02
CA THR A 119 -4.71 -49.77 28.38
C THR A 119 -6.00 -49.19 27.80
N PHE A 120 -6.49 -48.05 28.30
CA PHE A 120 -7.70 -47.39 27.82
C PHE A 120 -7.39 -46.55 26.57
N THR A 121 -8.35 -46.48 25.64
CA THR A 121 -8.27 -45.64 24.43
C THR A 121 -9.55 -44.83 24.25
N GLY A 122 -9.64 -44.01 23.20
CA GLY A 122 -10.82 -43.18 22.93
C GLY A 122 -10.76 -41.82 23.62
N ASN A 123 -11.88 -41.09 23.58
CA ASN A 123 -11.98 -39.75 24.14
C ASN A 123 -12.39 -39.82 25.61
N VAL A 124 -11.88 -38.91 26.44
CA VAL A 124 -12.26 -38.82 27.86
C VAL A 124 -13.77 -38.59 28.02
N GLY A 125 -14.41 -39.34 28.93
CA GLY A 125 -15.86 -39.38 29.09
C GLY A 125 -16.60 -40.30 28.13
N ASP A 126 -15.92 -40.90 27.17
CA ASP A 126 -16.46 -41.95 26.29
C ASP A 126 -15.36 -42.98 25.95
N GLU A 127 -14.60 -43.39 26.96
CA GLU A 127 -13.43 -44.23 26.79
C GLU A 127 -13.81 -45.65 26.31
N ASN A 128 -12.95 -46.21 25.47
CA ASN A 128 -12.96 -47.61 25.09
C ASN A 128 -12.26 -48.43 26.18
N ILE A 129 -13.06 -49.19 26.92
CA ILE A 129 -12.61 -50.04 28.03
C ILE A 129 -12.15 -51.40 27.47
N PRO A 130 -10.96 -51.90 27.84
CA PRO A 130 -10.54 -53.25 27.47
C PRO A 130 -11.55 -54.30 27.96
N GLY A 131 -11.86 -55.29 27.11
CA GLY A 131 -12.85 -56.33 27.46
C GLY A 131 -12.43 -57.28 28.59
N THR A 132 -11.15 -57.28 28.98
CA THR A 132 -10.63 -58.13 30.07
C THR A 132 -9.83 -57.26 31.05
N PRO A 133 -10.20 -57.22 32.34
CA PRO A 133 -9.43 -56.52 33.35
C PRO A 133 -8.20 -57.32 33.80
N ASP A 134 -7.15 -56.62 34.22
CA ASP A 134 -5.95 -57.24 34.81
C ASP A 134 -6.23 -57.79 36.22
N PHE A 135 -7.20 -57.20 36.91
CA PHE A 135 -7.69 -57.67 38.19
C PHE A 135 -9.19 -57.46 38.33
N LYS A 136 -9.86 -58.43 38.96
CA LYS A 136 -11.29 -58.41 39.28
C LYS A 136 -11.50 -58.92 40.70
N CYS A 137 -12.13 -58.12 41.55
CA CYS A 137 -12.25 -58.39 42.98
C CYS A 137 -13.02 -59.69 43.28
N SER A 138 -14.11 -59.97 42.55
CA SER A 138 -14.87 -61.23 42.71
C SER A 138 -14.07 -62.50 42.41
N THR A 139 -13.02 -62.42 41.59
CA THR A 139 -12.19 -63.56 41.18
C THR A 139 -10.77 -63.50 41.73
N GLN A 140 -10.50 -62.64 42.73
CA GLN A 140 -9.19 -62.57 43.37
C GLN A 140 -8.78 -63.95 43.92
N PRO A 141 -7.54 -64.41 43.71
CA PRO A 141 -7.06 -65.67 44.29
C PRO A 141 -7.22 -65.69 45.81
N ASN A 142 -7.74 -66.79 46.35
CA ASN A 142 -8.01 -66.99 47.78
C ASN A 142 -8.93 -65.91 48.41
N LYS A 143 -9.89 -65.37 47.64
CA LYS A 143 -10.89 -64.42 48.14
C LYS A 143 -11.61 -64.96 49.38
N LYS A 144 -11.59 -64.20 50.47
CA LYS A 144 -12.36 -64.50 51.70
C LYS A 144 -13.80 -63.96 51.58
N PRO A 145 -14.79 -64.58 52.24
CA PRO A 145 -16.13 -63.99 52.36
C PRO A 145 -16.06 -62.57 52.95
N GLY A 146 -16.78 -61.61 52.36
CA GLY A 146 -16.77 -60.22 52.76
C GLY A 146 -15.53 -59.43 52.31
N GLN A 147 -14.58 -60.05 51.59
CA GLN A 147 -13.42 -59.34 51.04
C GLN A 147 -13.84 -58.42 49.88
N GLY A 148 -13.45 -57.15 50.00
CA GLY A 148 -13.83 -56.05 49.12
C GLY A 148 -15.18 -55.42 49.45
N TYR A 149 -15.95 -55.98 50.39
CA TYR A 149 -17.30 -55.51 50.71
C TYR A 149 -17.30 -54.53 51.89
N ILE A 150 -17.70 -53.29 51.64
CA ILE A 150 -17.94 -52.27 52.67
C ILE A 150 -19.39 -52.38 53.11
N SER A 151 -19.65 -53.09 54.21
CA SER A 151 -21.01 -53.43 54.65
C SER A 151 -21.63 -52.48 55.69
N SER A 152 -20.88 -51.48 56.15
CA SER A 152 -21.39 -50.49 57.11
C SER A 152 -20.58 -49.19 57.07
N ARG A 153 -21.17 -48.11 57.59
CA ARG A 153 -20.50 -46.82 57.77
C ARG A 153 -19.29 -46.89 58.70
N ALA A 154 -19.34 -47.74 59.73
CA ALA A 154 -18.20 -47.93 60.64
C ALA A 154 -16.98 -48.49 59.91
N LEU A 155 -17.20 -49.48 59.03
CA LEU A 155 -16.13 -50.05 58.19
C LEU A 155 -15.64 -49.04 57.15
N GLU A 156 -16.55 -48.28 56.54
CA GLU A 156 -16.19 -47.20 55.60
C GLU A 156 -15.24 -46.20 56.28
N LEU A 157 -15.59 -45.68 57.45
CA LEU A 157 -14.78 -44.69 58.17
C LEU A 157 -13.44 -45.25 58.67
N ALA A 158 -13.42 -46.52 59.09
CA ALA A 158 -12.20 -47.19 59.54
C ALA A 158 -11.21 -47.48 58.39
N GLY A 159 -11.67 -47.53 57.15
CA GLY A 159 -10.83 -47.80 55.97
C GLY A 159 -10.37 -49.26 55.85
N PRO A 160 -9.38 -49.55 54.99
CA PRO A 160 -8.96 -50.91 54.71
C PRO A 160 -8.05 -51.48 55.79
N GLN A 161 -8.25 -52.75 56.13
CA GLN A 161 -7.28 -53.58 56.86
C GLN A 161 -5.93 -53.63 56.11
N SER A 162 -4.85 -54.01 56.81
CA SER A 162 -3.59 -54.35 56.14
C SER A 162 -3.79 -55.55 55.20
N VAL A 163 -2.96 -55.68 54.17
CA VAL A 163 -3.07 -56.75 53.15
C VAL A 163 -2.94 -58.14 53.78
N ASP A 164 -2.11 -58.29 54.82
CA ASP A 164 -1.99 -59.55 55.56
C ASP A 164 -3.10 -59.77 56.62
N GLY A 165 -3.95 -58.78 56.85
CA GLY A 165 -5.06 -58.82 57.81
C GLY A 165 -4.64 -58.69 59.28
N THR A 166 -3.38 -58.33 59.57
CA THR A 166 -2.88 -58.26 60.95
C THR A 166 -3.02 -56.88 61.61
N ALA A 167 -3.24 -55.82 60.83
CA ALA A 167 -3.37 -54.45 61.31
C ALA A 167 -4.64 -53.74 60.77
N ASN A 168 -5.10 -52.71 61.48
CA ASN A 168 -6.39 -52.02 61.27
C ASN A 168 -7.60 -52.98 61.22
N THR A 169 -7.67 -53.96 62.11
CA THR A 169 -8.70 -55.02 62.11
C THR A 169 -10.14 -54.54 62.32
N THR A 170 -10.33 -53.26 62.69
CA THR A 170 -11.64 -52.59 62.75
C THR A 170 -12.14 -52.12 61.38
N GLY A 171 -11.27 -52.11 60.36
CA GLY A 171 -11.58 -51.78 58.97
C GLY A 171 -12.21 -52.93 58.18
N TYR A 172 -12.62 -52.65 56.94
CA TYR A 172 -13.08 -53.70 56.02
C TYR A 172 -11.90 -54.52 55.48
N ILE A 173 -12.16 -55.77 55.06
CA ILE A 173 -11.15 -56.62 54.43
C ILE A 173 -11.04 -56.19 52.95
N PRO A 174 -9.93 -55.61 52.49
CA PRO A 174 -9.85 -55.07 51.13
C PRO A 174 -9.59 -56.17 50.08
N CYS A 175 -10.14 -55.98 48.89
CA CYS A 175 -9.53 -56.53 47.68
C CYS A 175 -8.22 -55.77 47.43
N TYR A 176 -7.17 -56.41 46.93
CA TYR A 176 -5.89 -55.73 46.73
C TYR A 176 -5.22 -56.13 45.43
N TYR A 177 -4.62 -55.15 44.78
CA TYR A 177 -3.83 -55.34 43.57
C TYR A 177 -2.42 -54.79 43.82
N LYS A 178 -1.40 -55.64 43.64
CA LYS A 178 0.00 -55.21 43.76
C LYS A 178 0.45 -54.66 42.41
N ALA A 179 0.77 -53.38 42.35
CA ALA A 179 1.12 -52.68 41.12
C ALA A 179 2.33 -53.36 40.42
N PRO A 180 2.17 -53.97 39.23
CA PRO A 180 3.27 -54.62 38.52
C PRO A 180 4.31 -53.63 37.96
N SER A 181 3.91 -52.38 37.71
CA SER A 181 4.74 -51.30 37.19
C SER A 181 4.37 -49.95 37.82
N THR A 182 5.24 -48.95 37.72
CA THR A 182 4.86 -47.58 38.09
C THR A 182 3.96 -46.97 37.02
N GLY A 183 2.86 -46.32 37.41
CA GLY A 183 1.98 -45.61 36.49
C GLY A 183 0.58 -45.36 37.05
N VAL A 184 -0.33 -44.86 36.21
CA VAL A 184 -1.74 -44.61 36.53
C VAL A 184 -2.60 -45.79 36.12
N TYR A 185 -3.23 -46.44 37.08
CA TYR A 185 -4.16 -47.55 36.91
C TYR A 185 -5.59 -47.03 36.80
N ASN A 186 -6.40 -47.69 35.98
CA ASN A 186 -7.83 -47.37 35.88
C ASN A 186 -8.63 -48.33 36.76
N VAL A 187 -9.49 -47.78 37.61
CA VAL A 187 -10.35 -48.54 38.54
C VAL A 187 -11.80 -48.30 38.17
N VAL A 188 -12.51 -49.39 37.91
CA VAL A 188 -13.93 -49.41 37.59
C VAL A 188 -14.69 -50.02 38.75
N MET A 189 -15.76 -49.36 39.19
CA MET A 189 -16.70 -49.89 40.17
C MET A 189 -18.11 -49.76 39.62
N TYR A 190 -18.88 -50.85 39.65
CA TYR A 190 -20.27 -50.83 39.21
C TYR A 190 -21.19 -51.50 40.22
N GLY A 191 -22.42 -51.03 40.26
CA GLY A 191 -23.44 -51.47 41.22
C GLY A 191 -23.98 -52.88 40.96
N PRO A 192 -24.88 -53.36 41.83
CA PRO A 192 -25.42 -54.72 41.78
C PRO A 192 -26.06 -55.19 40.48
N ILE A 193 -26.51 -54.27 39.61
CA ILE A 193 -27.13 -54.64 38.33
C ILE A 193 -26.12 -54.89 37.19
N GLY A 194 -24.82 -54.67 37.45
CA GLY A 194 -23.75 -54.89 36.48
C GLY A 194 -23.29 -53.64 35.73
N GLY A 195 -22.28 -53.81 34.87
CA GLY A 195 -21.58 -52.71 34.19
C GLY A 195 -22.28 -52.13 32.95
N ASP A 196 -23.34 -52.78 32.46
CA ASP A 196 -23.97 -52.50 31.15
C ASP A 196 -25.46 -52.19 31.26
N SER A 197 -25.86 -51.42 32.28
CA SER A 197 -27.25 -50.98 32.48
C SER A 197 -27.40 -49.46 32.45
N GLY A 198 -28.55 -49.00 31.98
CA GLY A 198 -28.97 -47.59 32.02
C GLY A 198 -30.00 -47.28 33.12
N ALA A 199 -30.36 -48.24 33.97
CA ALA A 199 -31.36 -48.05 35.01
C ALA A 199 -30.82 -47.18 36.17
N ASP A 200 -31.71 -46.42 36.81
CA ASP A 200 -31.40 -45.66 38.03
C ASP A 200 -31.10 -46.61 39.20
N GLY A 201 -30.19 -46.19 40.09
CA GLY A 201 -30.05 -46.80 41.42
C GLY A 201 -31.01 -46.20 42.44
N GLY A 202 -31.04 -46.72 43.66
CA GLY A 202 -31.80 -46.17 44.77
C GLY A 202 -30.91 -45.59 45.89
N PRO A 203 -30.10 -44.55 45.65
CA PRO A 203 -29.31 -43.91 46.70
C PRO A 203 -30.21 -43.28 47.78
N THR A 204 -29.84 -43.45 49.06
CA THR A 204 -30.64 -42.91 50.18
C THR A 204 -30.20 -41.51 50.62
N GLY A 205 -29.02 -41.05 50.18
CA GLY A 205 -28.45 -39.74 50.55
C GLY A 205 -27.97 -39.64 52.01
N GLU A 206 -28.13 -40.71 52.80
CA GLU A 206 -27.85 -40.75 54.23
C GLU A 206 -26.35 -40.72 54.53
N LEU A 207 -25.91 -39.68 55.25
CA LEU A 207 -24.51 -39.55 55.64
C LEU A 207 -24.05 -40.64 56.64
N ASP A 208 -24.95 -41.12 57.49
CA ASP A 208 -24.72 -42.17 58.48
C ASP A 208 -24.88 -43.60 57.90
N MET A 209 -25.43 -43.72 56.68
CA MET A 209 -25.76 -44.97 55.99
C MET A 209 -26.57 -45.96 56.84
N GLY A 210 -27.54 -45.48 57.62
CA GLY A 210 -28.37 -46.35 58.46
C GLY A 210 -29.27 -47.33 57.68
N SER A 211 -29.65 -46.99 56.44
CA SER A 211 -30.52 -47.84 55.63
C SER A 211 -29.78 -49.05 55.04
N PRO A 212 -30.36 -50.26 55.11
CA PRO A 212 -29.85 -51.44 54.42
C PRO A 212 -29.74 -51.29 52.90
N ASN A 213 -30.50 -50.35 52.31
CA ASN A 213 -30.48 -50.10 50.86
C ASN A 213 -29.13 -49.58 50.35
N ASN A 214 -28.29 -49.05 51.24
CA ASN A 214 -26.93 -48.64 50.89
C ASN A 214 -25.99 -49.83 50.65
N PHE A 215 -26.38 -51.04 51.03
CA PHE A 215 -25.52 -52.21 51.06
C PHE A 215 -26.16 -53.45 50.40
N ASN A 216 -27.27 -53.30 49.70
CA ASN A 216 -27.98 -54.40 49.03
C ASN A 216 -28.20 -54.10 47.54
N SER A 217 -28.99 -54.93 46.85
CA SER A 217 -29.28 -54.80 45.42
C SER A 217 -29.98 -53.49 45.01
N THR A 218 -30.62 -52.78 45.94
CA THR A 218 -31.29 -51.49 45.70
C THR A 218 -30.33 -50.40 45.24
N GLN A 219 -29.03 -50.54 45.49
CA GLN A 219 -28.00 -49.65 44.93
C GLN A 219 -28.05 -49.57 43.39
N GLY A 220 -28.58 -50.60 42.71
CA GLY A 220 -28.82 -50.55 41.27
C GLY A 220 -27.53 -50.42 40.47
N SER A 221 -27.42 -49.35 39.67
CA SER A 221 -26.22 -48.99 38.89
C SER A 221 -25.19 -48.16 39.68
N THR A 222 -25.43 -47.95 40.97
CA THR A 222 -24.62 -47.05 41.79
C THR A 222 -23.86 -47.78 42.89
N VAL A 223 -22.90 -47.07 43.52
CA VAL A 223 -22.11 -47.56 44.65
C VAL A 223 -22.16 -46.53 45.79
N ALA A 224 -22.68 -46.92 46.94
CA ALA A 224 -22.88 -46.01 48.08
C ALA A 224 -21.60 -45.67 48.85
N ALA A 225 -20.75 -46.66 49.13
CA ALA A 225 -19.43 -46.49 49.73
C ALA A 225 -18.37 -47.18 48.87
N TRP A 226 -17.22 -46.52 48.72
CA TRP A 226 -16.13 -46.99 47.88
C TRP A 226 -14.78 -46.49 48.38
N ASP A 227 -13.72 -47.22 48.10
CA ASP A 227 -12.37 -46.90 48.57
C ASP A 227 -11.32 -47.43 47.58
N VAL A 228 -10.34 -46.59 47.25
CA VAL A 228 -9.19 -46.89 46.39
C VAL A 228 -7.96 -46.27 47.04
N THR A 229 -7.36 -47.01 47.97
CA THR A 229 -6.26 -46.54 48.81
C THR A 229 -4.92 -47.11 48.32
N VAL A 230 -3.89 -46.28 48.19
CA VAL A 230 -2.51 -46.73 47.89
C VAL A 230 -1.70 -46.86 49.18
N ARG A 231 -0.98 -47.97 49.35
CA ARG A 231 -0.02 -48.19 50.45
C ARG A 231 1.31 -48.73 49.93
N SER A 232 2.35 -48.61 50.76
CA SER A 232 3.68 -49.15 50.48
C SER A 232 3.65 -50.66 50.20
N SER A 233 4.77 -51.21 49.74
CA SER A 233 4.92 -52.64 49.45
C SER A 233 4.95 -53.55 50.69
N ASP A 234 4.88 -52.98 51.91
CA ASP A 234 4.75 -53.73 53.17
C ASP A 234 3.30 -54.17 53.38
N PRO A 235 3.00 -55.50 53.40
CA PRO A 235 1.64 -55.99 53.56
C PRO A 235 1.01 -55.67 54.93
N LYS A 236 1.80 -55.22 55.91
CA LYS A 236 1.32 -54.76 57.23
C LYS A 236 0.95 -53.28 57.28
N SER A 237 1.28 -52.53 56.23
CA SER A 237 1.12 -51.08 56.23
C SER A 237 -0.35 -50.68 56.43
N THR A 238 -0.54 -49.71 57.32
CA THR A 238 -1.81 -48.99 57.52
C THR A 238 -1.69 -47.52 57.15
N THR A 239 -0.58 -47.12 56.53
CA THR A 239 -0.31 -45.73 56.15
C THR A 239 -0.70 -45.50 54.71
N ASP A 240 -1.73 -44.69 54.52
CA ASP A 240 -2.27 -44.34 53.21
C ASP A 240 -1.38 -43.27 52.54
N ILE A 241 -1.13 -43.44 51.23
CA ILE A 241 -0.42 -42.48 50.39
C ILE A 241 -1.45 -41.70 49.58
N ASN A 242 -1.83 -40.51 50.07
CA ASN A 242 -2.89 -39.69 49.48
C ASN A 242 -2.41 -38.77 48.36
N GLY A 243 -3.36 -38.20 47.62
CA GLY A 243 -3.11 -37.24 46.55
C GLY A 243 -2.81 -37.91 45.20
N ARG A 244 -3.13 -39.19 45.06
CA ARG A 244 -2.83 -40.05 43.91
C ARG A 244 -4.06 -40.57 43.19
N LEU A 245 -5.22 -40.54 43.85
CA LEU A 245 -6.51 -40.87 43.26
C LEU A 245 -7.21 -39.63 42.69
N PHE A 246 -7.63 -39.74 41.43
CA PHE A 246 -8.36 -38.71 40.71
C PHE A 246 -9.37 -39.29 39.71
N SER A 247 -10.23 -38.44 39.17
CA SER A 247 -11.04 -38.71 37.98
C SER A 247 -11.04 -37.47 37.09
N TYR A 248 -11.30 -37.62 35.79
CA TYR A 248 -11.52 -36.45 34.93
C TYR A 248 -12.94 -35.88 35.08
N TYR A 249 -13.89 -36.71 35.48
CA TYR A 249 -15.27 -36.30 35.74
C TYR A 249 -15.94 -37.22 36.76
N LEU A 250 -16.91 -36.69 37.50
CA LEU A 250 -17.66 -37.44 38.51
C LEU A 250 -19.13 -37.47 38.09
N ALA A 251 -19.61 -38.66 37.75
CA ALA A 251 -21.03 -38.95 37.60
C ALA A 251 -21.56 -39.49 38.93
N LEU A 252 -22.45 -38.71 39.55
CA LEU A 252 -22.90 -38.91 40.91
C LEU A 252 -24.43 -38.84 40.98
N PHE A 253 -25.00 -39.59 41.92
CA PHE A 253 -26.45 -39.65 42.10
C PHE A 253 -26.82 -39.57 43.58
N THR A 254 -27.55 -38.52 43.95
CA THR A 254 -28.13 -38.38 45.29
C THR A 254 -29.49 -39.05 45.38
N GLY A 255 -30.24 -39.19 44.27
CA GLY A 255 -31.56 -39.84 44.19
C GLY A 255 -32.76 -38.96 44.50
N ASN A 256 -32.53 -37.76 45.02
CA ASN A 256 -33.55 -36.76 45.30
C ASN A 256 -32.89 -35.41 45.59
N ASN A 257 -33.67 -34.33 45.62
CA ASN A 257 -33.24 -33.02 46.10
C ASN A 257 -33.35 -32.91 47.64
N GLY A 258 -32.99 -31.76 48.20
CA GLY A 258 -32.88 -31.57 49.65
C GLY A 258 -31.72 -32.36 50.26
N ARG A 259 -30.73 -32.74 49.45
CA ARG A 259 -29.56 -33.57 49.78
C ARG A 259 -28.25 -32.82 49.47
N PRO A 260 -27.92 -31.75 50.22
CA PRO A 260 -26.78 -30.89 49.91
C PRO A 260 -25.42 -31.58 50.11
N LEU A 261 -24.51 -31.37 49.17
CA LEU A 261 -23.14 -31.89 49.12
C LEU A 261 -22.13 -30.81 49.49
N ASN A 262 -21.14 -31.16 50.30
CA ASN A 262 -20.20 -30.20 50.91
C ASN A 262 -18.71 -30.59 50.80
N PHE A 263 -18.37 -31.61 50.03
CA PHE A 263 -16.99 -32.10 49.96
C PHE A 263 -16.11 -31.24 49.04
N PRO A 264 -14.79 -31.20 49.30
CA PRO A 264 -13.82 -30.58 48.40
C PRO A 264 -13.38 -31.53 47.29
N ILE A 265 -12.99 -30.96 46.15
CA ILE A 265 -12.21 -31.61 45.09
C ILE A 265 -11.05 -30.71 44.68
N TYR A 266 -10.01 -31.30 44.08
CA TYR A 266 -8.74 -30.64 43.79
C TYR A 266 -8.34 -30.83 42.32
N PRO A 267 -8.92 -30.03 41.39
CA PRO A 267 -8.57 -30.09 39.99
C PRO A 267 -7.22 -29.44 39.70
N ILE A 268 -6.54 -29.95 38.68
CA ILE A 268 -5.30 -29.38 38.14
C ILE A 268 -5.42 -29.15 36.64
N THR A 269 -5.08 -27.94 36.21
CA THR A 269 -5.08 -27.56 34.80
C THR A 269 -3.86 -28.13 34.08
N THR A 270 -3.95 -28.23 32.75
CA THR A 270 -2.87 -28.77 31.90
C THR A 270 -1.58 -27.97 31.96
N ASP A 271 -1.64 -26.70 32.37
CA ASP A 271 -0.52 -25.77 32.56
C ASP A 271 -0.07 -25.62 34.03
N GLY A 272 -0.57 -26.47 34.93
CA GLY A 272 0.00 -26.66 36.27
C GLY A 272 -0.64 -25.81 37.39
N TYR A 273 -1.76 -25.14 37.15
CA TYR A 273 -2.51 -24.45 38.21
C TYR A 273 -3.38 -25.44 38.99
N LYS A 274 -3.28 -25.36 40.32
CA LYS A 274 -3.99 -26.22 41.27
C LYS A 274 -5.09 -25.43 41.94
N TYR A 275 -6.28 -26.00 41.97
CA TYR A 275 -7.43 -25.40 42.62
C TYR A 275 -7.97 -26.30 43.73
N LYS A 276 -8.68 -25.70 44.67
CA LYS A 276 -9.60 -26.37 45.60
C LYS A 276 -11.00 -25.88 45.28
N VAL A 277 -11.93 -26.79 45.02
CA VAL A 277 -13.34 -26.50 44.78
C VAL A 277 -14.16 -27.14 45.90
N GLU A 278 -14.83 -26.31 46.70
CA GLU A 278 -15.72 -26.77 47.77
C GLU A 278 -17.17 -26.60 47.32
N LEU A 279 -17.91 -27.71 47.20
CA LEU A 279 -19.26 -27.68 46.62
C LEU A 279 -20.23 -26.79 47.41
N ARG A 280 -20.00 -26.65 48.72
CA ARG A 280 -20.71 -25.74 49.63
C ARG A 280 -22.21 -25.70 49.34
N GLY A 281 -22.89 -26.78 49.70
CA GLY A 281 -24.35 -26.93 49.68
C GLY A 281 -24.98 -27.15 48.31
N LEU A 282 -24.21 -27.69 47.36
CA LEU A 282 -24.74 -28.10 46.05
C LEU A 282 -25.78 -29.22 46.26
N ASP A 283 -27.00 -29.05 45.77
CA ASP A 283 -28.10 -29.97 46.01
C ASP A 283 -28.68 -30.55 44.71
N PRO A 284 -27.93 -31.45 44.04
CA PRO A 284 -28.33 -32.07 42.78
C PRO A 284 -29.20 -33.31 43.01
N ASN A 285 -29.75 -33.86 41.92
CA ASN A 285 -30.35 -35.20 41.90
C ASN A 285 -29.39 -36.21 41.23
N GLY A 286 -29.48 -36.38 39.90
CA GLY A 286 -28.44 -37.01 39.09
C GLY A 286 -27.66 -35.93 38.37
N PHE A 287 -26.33 -35.99 38.43
CA PHE A 287 -25.51 -34.88 37.94
C PHE A 287 -24.10 -35.33 37.55
N VAL A 288 -23.45 -34.47 36.78
CA VAL A 288 -22.04 -34.64 36.42
C VAL A 288 -21.29 -33.35 36.68
N ILE A 289 -20.11 -33.47 37.30
CA ILE A 289 -19.17 -32.36 37.49
C ILE A 289 -17.81 -32.72 36.92
N PHE A 290 -17.14 -31.74 36.34
CA PHE A 290 -15.80 -31.89 35.78
C PHE A 290 -15.14 -30.52 35.57
N GLY A 291 -13.85 -30.54 35.23
CA GLY A 291 -13.09 -29.35 34.88
C GLY A 291 -12.60 -29.36 33.44
N ASN A 292 -12.67 -28.22 32.77
CA ASN A 292 -12.08 -28.03 31.44
C ASN A 292 -11.66 -26.56 31.20
N GLN A 293 -11.07 -26.29 30.04
CA GLN A 293 -10.51 -24.98 29.68
C GLN A 293 -11.55 -23.95 29.22
N VAL A 294 -12.76 -24.36 28.85
CA VAL A 294 -13.69 -23.51 28.05
C VAL A 294 -15.12 -23.46 28.56
N GLY A 295 -15.46 -24.31 29.53
CA GLY A 295 -16.81 -24.56 30.01
C GLY A 295 -17.63 -25.26 28.94
N PHE A 296 -18.26 -24.44 28.10
CA PHE A 296 -19.10 -24.84 26.98
C PHE A 296 -18.65 -24.13 25.70
N PHE A 297 -19.07 -24.65 24.55
CA PHE A 297 -18.86 -24.01 23.27
C PHE A 297 -20.12 -23.31 22.77
N ASP A 298 -19.92 -22.20 22.07
CA ASP A 298 -20.94 -21.58 21.24
C ASP A 298 -21.35 -22.52 20.09
N SER A 299 -22.38 -22.11 19.35
CA SER A 299 -22.97 -22.75 18.17
C SER A 299 -21.97 -23.23 17.10
N ASP A 300 -20.78 -22.65 17.01
CA ASP A 300 -19.71 -23.09 16.09
C ASP A 300 -18.94 -24.34 16.58
N GLY A 301 -19.13 -24.73 17.84
CA GLY A 301 -18.43 -25.84 18.49
C GLY A 301 -16.93 -25.60 18.72
N LYS A 302 -16.48 -24.34 18.70
CA LYS A 302 -15.06 -23.96 18.83
C LYS A 302 -14.84 -22.79 19.77
N THR A 303 -15.72 -21.78 19.72
CA THR A 303 -15.58 -20.57 20.52
C THR A 303 -16.03 -20.84 21.95
N PRO A 304 -15.19 -20.56 22.98
CA PRO A 304 -15.60 -20.67 24.37
C PRO A 304 -16.79 -19.75 24.69
N LEU A 305 -17.78 -20.27 25.39
CA LEU A 305 -19.08 -19.63 25.55
C LEU A 305 -19.13 -18.62 26.70
N TYR A 306 -18.49 -18.92 27.84
CA TYR A 306 -18.53 -18.08 29.06
C TYR A 306 -19.96 -17.73 29.53
N HIS A 307 -20.89 -18.65 29.32
CA HIS A 307 -22.28 -18.58 29.77
C HIS A 307 -22.78 -19.99 30.07
N ASP A 308 -23.87 -20.07 30.82
CA ASP A 308 -24.62 -21.31 31.02
C ASP A 308 -25.23 -21.84 29.71
N ILE A 309 -25.49 -23.15 29.64
CA ILE A 309 -26.27 -23.79 28.57
C ILE A 309 -27.61 -24.30 29.08
N LEU A 310 -28.62 -24.28 28.19
CA LEU A 310 -29.98 -24.72 28.49
C LEU A 310 -30.32 -25.96 27.63
N GLY A 311 -30.61 -27.09 28.26
CA GLY A 311 -31.02 -28.34 27.61
C GLY A 311 -32.53 -28.48 27.48
N GLN A 312 -32.97 -29.52 26.77
CA GLN A 312 -34.40 -29.87 26.68
C GLN A 312 -34.90 -30.68 27.89
N ASP A 313 -34.00 -31.42 28.54
CA ASP A 313 -34.26 -32.40 29.60
C ASP A 313 -33.12 -32.45 30.63
N SER A 314 -33.27 -33.26 31.68
CA SER A 314 -32.26 -33.47 32.74
C SER A 314 -30.93 -34.00 32.22
N GLN A 315 -30.89 -34.69 31.07
CA GLN A 315 -29.64 -35.13 30.46
C GLN A 315 -28.96 -34.02 29.65
N ILE A 316 -29.57 -32.83 29.57
CA ILE A 316 -29.14 -31.71 28.76
C ILE A 316 -29.02 -32.13 27.28
N SER A 317 -29.96 -32.96 26.82
CA SER A 317 -30.00 -33.35 25.42
C SER A 317 -30.37 -32.15 24.55
N ASN A 318 -29.73 -32.05 23.38
CA ASN A 318 -29.93 -30.99 22.39
C ASN A 318 -29.95 -29.56 22.99
N PRO A 319 -28.80 -29.07 23.49
CA PRO A 319 -28.72 -27.73 24.07
C PRO A 319 -29.22 -26.65 23.11
N ASP A 320 -29.93 -25.67 23.65
CA ASP A 320 -30.49 -24.53 22.93
C ASP A 320 -29.40 -23.74 22.19
N GLY A 321 -29.81 -23.08 21.11
CA GLY A 321 -28.91 -22.26 20.30
C GLY A 321 -27.82 -23.05 19.57
N ASN A 322 -27.91 -24.39 19.53
CA ASN A 322 -26.85 -25.29 19.08
C ASN A 322 -25.55 -25.17 19.88
N THR A 323 -25.63 -24.66 21.12
CA THR A 323 -24.50 -24.68 22.05
C THR A 323 -24.06 -26.12 22.33
N LYS A 324 -22.80 -26.30 22.74
CA LYS A 324 -22.23 -27.65 22.91
C LYS A 324 -21.48 -27.79 24.21
N LEU A 325 -21.55 -28.98 24.79
CA LEU A 325 -20.66 -29.35 25.88
C LEU A 325 -19.24 -29.52 25.36
N ALA A 326 -18.27 -29.05 26.12
CA ALA A 326 -16.88 -29.46 25.97
C ALA A 326 -16.59 -30.68 26.86
N ARG A 327 -15.62 -31.51 26.47
CA ARG A 327 -15.28 -32.71 27.26
C ARG A 327 -14.48 -32.33 28.52
N PRO A 328 -14.43 -33.22 29.52
CA PRO A 328 -13.50 -33.09 30.64
C PRO A 328 -12.04 -33.00 30.17
N GLN A 329 -11.20 -32.25 30.88
CA GLN A 329 -9.76 -32.18 30.57
C GLN A 329 -8.87 -32.27 31.80
N TYR A 330 -9.39 -31.90 32.97
CA TYR A 330 -8.57 -31.70 34.16
C TYR A 330 -8.74 -32.85 35.16
N GLY A 331 -7.60 -33.45 35.52
CA GLY A 331 -7.56 -34.46 36.58
C GLY A 331 -8.02 -33.84 37.89
N THR A 332 -9.08 -34.40 38.46
CA THR A 332 -9.75 -33.91 39.66
C THR A 332 -9.52 -34.88 40.81
N PHE A 333 -8.68 -34.46 41.76
CA PHE A 333 -8.28 -35.28 42.91
C PHE A 333 -9.25 -35.12 44.08
N PHE A 334 -9.28 -36.12 44.95
CA PHE A 334 -10.10 -36.10 46.17
C PHE A 334 -9.33 -35.56 47.39
N ASN A 335 -8.02 -35.38 47.24
CA ASN A 335 -7.10 -34.82 48.24
C ASN A 335 -6.17 -33.79 47.58
N PRO A 336 -5.47 -32.97 48.38
CA PRO A 336 -4.34 -32.19 47.87
C PRO A 336 -3.36 -33.09 47.09
N ILE A 337 -2.98 -32.63 45.91
CA ILE A 337 -2.29 -33.43 44.89
C ILE A 337 -0.85 -33.76 45.33
N ASP A 338 -0.47 -35.03 45.28
CA ASP A 338 0.91 -35.50 45.41
C ASP A 338 1.68 -35.11 44.14
N SER A 339 2.74 -34.30 44.27
CA SER A 339 3.48 -33.81 43.09
C SER A 339 4.15 -34.92 42.27
N THR A 340 4.34 -36.12 42.84
CA THR A 340 4.92 -37.27 42.12
C THR A 340 4.00 -37.80 41.01
N VAL A 341 2.69 -37.54 41.09
CA VAL A 341 1.74 -37.98 40.07
C VAL A 341 1.77 -37.14 38.80
N LEU A 342 2.26 -35.89 38.88
CA LEU A 342 2.05 -34.87 37.84
C LEU A 342 2.57 -35.32 36.47
N SER A 343 3.73 -35.98 36.41
CA SER A 343 4.33 -36.50 35.17
C SER A 343 3.58 -37.67 34.54
N TYR A 344 2.56 -38.22 35.21
CA TYR A 344 1.78 -39.37 34.76
C TYR A 344 0.30 -39.04 34.49
N ILE A 345 -0.12 -37.79 34.69
CA ILE A 345 -1.49 -37.36 34.36
C ILE A 345 -1.60 -37.18 32.85
N ASP A 346 -2.56 -37.86 32.23
CA ASP A 346 -2.86 -37.68 30.81
C ASP A 346 -3.44 -36.28 30.54
N LEU A 347 -3.04 -35.67 29.43
CA LEU A 347 -3.55 -34.39 28.98
C LEU A 347 -4.56 -34.66 27.87
N TYR A 348 -5.65 -33.90 27.87
CA TYR A 348 -6.68 -33.99 26.85
C TYR A 348 -6.92 -32.63 26.20
N ALA A 349 -7.08 -32.63 24.88
CA ALA A 349 -7.57 -31.48 24.14
C ALA A 349 -9.06 -31.23 24.47
N THR A 350 -9.60 -30.08 24.05
CA THR A 350 -10.97 -29.67 24.41
C THR A 350 -12.06 -30.55 23.77
N ASP A 351 -11.72 -31.26 22.69
CA ASP A 351 -12.56 -32.30 22.06
C ASP A 351 -12.42 -33.68 22.75
N GLY A 352 -11.67 -33.76 23.84
CA GLY A 352 -11.38 -34.93 24.67
C GLY A 352 -10.42 -35.95 24.07
N ARG A 353 -9.74 -35.61 22.96
CA ARG A 353 -8.67 -36.44 22.40
C ARG A 353 -7.44 -36.36 23.29
N TYR A 354 -6.77 -37.50 23.49
CA TYR A 354 -5.48 -37.57 24.18
C TYR A 354 -4.43 -36.65 23.51
N ASP A 355 -3.77 -35.80 24.30
CA ASP A 355 -2.79 -34.79 23.89
C ASP A 355 -1.46 -34.91 24.67
N GLY A 356 -1.09 -36.15 25.04
CA GLY A 356 0.14 -36.45 25.77
C GLY A 356 -0.07 -36.69 27.26
N THR A 357 1.02 -36.78 28.01
CA THR A 357 1.03 -37.05 29.46
C THR A 357 2.04 -36.14 30.14
N GLY A 358 1.70 -35.63 31.32
CA GLY A 358 2.57 -34.86 32.19
C GLY A 358 2.14 -33.40 32.34
N VAL A 359 1.72 -33.05 33.55
CA VAL A 359 1.42 -31.66 33.95
C VAL A 359 2.68 -31.00 34.51
N PRO A 360 2.99 -29.72 34.17
CA PRO A 360 4.11 -29.00 34.76
C PRO A 360 4.06 -28.93 36.30
N SER A 361 5.21 -29.09 36.95
CA SER A 361 5.33 -29.00 38.42
C SER A 361 5.14 -27.58 38.97
N SER A 362 5.37 -26.57 38.11
CA SER A 362 5.18 -25.16 38.40
C SER A 362 4.20 -24.57 37.38
N PRO A 363 3.28 -23.69 37.81
CA PRO A 363 2.29 -23.10 36.90
C PRO A 363 2.97 -22.23 35.85
N VAL A 364 2.56 -22.38 34.60
CA VAL A 364 3.06 -21.56 33.49
C VAL A 364 2.38 -20.20 33.52
N THR A 365 3.15 -19.14 33.75
CA THR A 365 2.61 -17.77 33.79
C THR A 365 2.32 -17.26 32.38
N PRO A 366 1.16 -16.62 32.14
CA PRO A 366 0.81 -16.18 30.81
C PRO A 366 1.50 -14.87 30.40
N GLU A 367 1.87 -14.77 29.13
CA GLU A 367 2.46 -13.59 28.49
C GLU A 367 1.84 -13.33 27.11
N VAL A 368 1.49 -12.08 26.85
CA VAL A 368 1.08 -11.60 25.53
C VAL A 368 1.87 -10.35 25.15
N LYS A 369 2.31 -10.28 23.88
CA LYS A 369 3.06 -9.14 23.32
C LYS A 369 2.69 -8.92 21.85
N ASP A 370 3.17 -7.81 21.29
CA ASP A 370 3.09 -7.50 19.86
C ASP A 370 1.66 -7.45 19.28
N LEU A 371 0.66 -6.99 20.06
CA LEU A 371 -0.70 -6.80 19.55
C LEU A 371 -0.74 -5.78 18.40
N LYS A 372 -1.11 -6.25 17.21
CA LYS A 372 -1.24 -5.45 15.98
C LYS A 372 -2.57 -5.72 15.30
N PHE A 373 -3.15 -4.68 14.70
CA PHE A 373 -4.31 -4.80 13.82
C PHE A 373 -3.91 -4.51 12.38
N THR A 374 -4.28 -5.42 11.47
CA THR A 374 -4.21 -5.21 10.03
C THR A 374 -5.63 -5.14 9.47
N GLY A 375 -6.10 -3.94 9.15
CA GLY A 375 -7.42 -3.72 8.59
C GLY A 375 -7.48 -4.02 7.09
N THR A 376 -8.70 -4.19 6.59
CA THR A 376 -8.99 -4.46 5.16
C THR A 376 -8.56 -3.34 4.21
N ALA A 377 -8.37 -2.11 4.69
CA ALA A 377 -7.85 -0.99 3.91
C ALA A 377 -6.33 -0.80 4.07
N GLY A 378 -5.64 -1.75 4.71
CA GLY A 378 -4.20 -1.74 4.92
C GLY A 378 -3.77 -1.07 6.24
N ALA A 379 -2.62 -1.50 6.75
CA ALA A 379 -2.10 -1.10 8.07
C ALA A 379 -3.20 -1.20 9.14
N ASN A 380 -3.35 -0.20 10.02
CA ASN A 380 -4.38 -0.21 11.06
C ASN A 380 -5.76 0.32 10.60
N ASN A 381 -6.01 0.44 9.29
CA ASN A 381 -7.26 0.98 8.74
C ASN A 381 -8.17 -0.12 8.21
N SER A 382 -9.40 -0.20 8.72
CA SER A 382 -10.47 -1.04 8.20
C SER A 382 -11.47 -0.19 7.41
N SER A 383 -11.92 -0.67 6.25
CA SER A 383 -13.10 -0.09 5.61
C SER A 383 -14.34 -0.30 6.48
N PHE A 384 -15.27 0.65 6.46
CA PHE A 384 -16.53 0.60 7.20
C PHE A 384 -17.27 -0.73 6.96
N GLY A 385 -17.61 -1.42 8.06
CA GLY A 385 -18.33 -2.70 8.04
C GLY A 385 -17.55 -3.93 7.57
N THR A 386 -16.23 -3.85 7.41
CA THR A 386 -15.41 -4.97 6.88
C THR A 386 -14.45 -5.59 7.89
N GLY A 387 -13.89 -4.79 8.81
CA GLY A 387 -13.00 -5.26 9.87
C GLY A 387 -11.56 -5.53 9.43
N GLY A 388 -10.96 -6.60 9.94
CA GLY A 388 -9.55 -6.91 9.72
C GLY A 388 -9.05 -8.06 10.59
N THR A 389 -7.74 -8.17 10.71
CA THR A 389 -7.10 -9.27 11.46
C THR A 389 -6.22 -8.71 12.57
N PHE A 390 -6.46 -9.18 13.79
CA PHE A 390 -5.55 -8.99 14.92
C PHE A 390 -4.46 -10.05 14.91
N THR A 391 -3.24 -9.66 15.24
CA THR A 391 -2.12 -10.57 15.48
C THR A 391 -1.47 -10.22 16.81
N PHE A 392 -1.03 -11.22 17.57
CA PHE A 392 -0.30 -11.08 18.82
C PHE A 392 0.51 -12.35 19.07
N ASP A 393 1.56 -12.28 19.89
CA ASP A 393 2.40 -13.44 20.24
C ASP A 393 2.11 -13.86 21.69
N SER A 394 1.99 -15.17 21.93
CA SER A 394 1.86 -15.78 23.26
C SER A 394 2.89 -16.89 23.45
N LYS A 395 3.43 -17.01 24.66
CA LYS A 395 4.43 -18.04 25.00
C LYS A 395 3.82 -19.35 25.46
N GLU A 396 2.50 -19.43 25.55
CA GLU A 396 1.77 -20.57 26.08
C GLU A 396 0.52 -20.88 25.25
N LYS A 397 0.01 -22.10 25.42
CA LYS A 397 -1.36 -22.45 25.01
C LYS A 397 -2.32 -21.89 26.07
N GLY A 398 -3.51 -21.50 25.67
CA GLY A 398 -4.49 -20.91 26.60
C GLY A 398 -5.68 -20.33 25.86
N ASN A 399 -6.43 -19.45 26.51
CA ASN A 399 -7.48 -18.68 25.85
C ASN A 399 -7.06 -17.22 25.73
N TYR A 400 -7.63 -16.54 24.74
CA TYR A 400 -7.51 -15.09 24.61
C TYR A 400 -8.88 -14.42 24.63
N GLU A 401 -8.87 -13.15 25.04
CA GLU A 401 -9.98 -12.21 24.86
C GLU A 401 -9.45 -10.91 24.27
N ILE A 402 -9.97 -10.51 23.11
CA ILE A 402 -9.74 -9.20 22.51
C ILE A 402 -11.01 -8.38 22.67
N VAL A 403 -10.89 -7.19 23.28
CA VAL A 403 -11.97 -6.21 23.38
C VAL A 403 -11.62 -4.96 22.58
N ILE A 404 -12.44 -4.64 21.59
CA ILE A 404 -12.44 -3.34 20.90
C ILE A 404 -13.42 -2.43 21.66
N SER A 405 -12.88 -1.39 22.29
CA SER A 405 -13.66 -0.42 23.07
C SER A 405 -14.11 0.73 22.17
N LEU A 406 -15.43 0.96 22.10
CA LEU A 406 -15.98 2.06 21.30
C LEU A 406 -15.63 3.43 21.89
N ASP A 407 -15.65 3.56 23.22
CA ASP A 407 -15.35 4.80 23.94
C ASP A 407 -13.87 4.93 24.36
N GLY A 408 -13.09 3.87 24.19
CA GLY A 408 -11.67 3.82 24.53
C GLY A 408 -11.36 3.70 26.03
N VAL A 409 -12.38 3.65 26.88
CA VAL A 409 -12.26 3.66 28.36
C VAL A 409 -12.85 2.40 28.98
N ASN A 410 -14.04 1.99 28.52
CA ASN A 410 -14.74 0.83 29.03
C ASN A 410 -14.42 -0.42 28.19
N TYR A 411 -13.75 -1.38 28.82
CA TYR A 411 -13.37 -2.67 28.21
C TYR A 411 -14.26 -3.83 28.68
N ASP A 412 -15.49 -3.55 29.13
CA ASP A 412 -16.46 -4.59 29.43
C ASP A 412 -16.78 -5.38 28.14
N PRO A 413 -16.48 -6.70 28.09
CA PRO A 413 -16.70 -7.52 26.91
C PRO A 413 -18.19 -7.75 26.62
N THR A 414 -19.09 -7.46 27.57
CA THR A 414 -20.54 -7.65 27.41
C THR A 414 -21.27 -6.38 26.95
N LYS A 415 -20.59 -5.24 26.89
CA LYS A 415 -21.19 -3.98 26.43
C LYS A 415 -21.56 -4.10 24.95
N ALA A 416 -22.82 -3.83 24.61
CA ALA A 416 -23.37 -4.02 23.26
C ALA A 416 -22.60 -3.26 22.15
N GLN A 417 -22.04 -2.09 22.49
CA GLN A 417 -21.29 -1.22 21.59
C GLN A 417 -19.80 -1.59 21.44
N ASN A 418 -19.26 -2.38 22.37
CA ASN A 418 -17.91 -2.91 22.23
C ASN A 418 -17.92 -4.13 21.29
N ARG A 419 -16.75 -4.64 20.93
CA ARG A 419 -16.62 -5.97 20.35
C ARG A 419 -15.73 -6.85 21.20
N SER A 420 -16.23 -8.01 21.61
CA SER A 420 -15.45 -9.09 22.19
C SER A 420 -15.15 -10.18 21.14
N LEU A 421 -13.91 -10.67 21.12
CA LEU A 421 -13.48 -11.82 20.34
C LEU A 421 -12.72 -12.75 21.28
N ARG A 422 -13.15 -14.01 21.36
CA ARG A 422 -12.56 -15.03 22.23
C ARG A 422 -12.17 -16.25 21.43
N GLY A 423 -11.19 -17.00 21.92
CA GLY A 423 -10.77 -18.23 21.27
C GLY A 423 -9.66 -18.94 22.04
N ILE A 424 -9.37 -20.15 21.58
CA ILE A 424 -8.31 -21.01 22.13
C ILE A 424 -7.04 -20.82 21.28
N MET A 425 -5.91 -20.60 21.95
CA MET A 425 -4.58 -20.65 21.36
C MET A 425 -4.06 -22.09 21.44
N ALA A 426 -4.20 -22.82 20.34
CA ALA A 426 -3.83 -24.25 20.28
C ALA A 426 -2.30 -24.48 20.23
N ALA A 427 -1.51 -23.44 19.93
CA ALA A 427 -0.07 -23.48 19.84
C ALA A 427 0.56 -22.19 20.36
N VAL A 428 1.81 -22.29 20.83
CA VAL A 428 2.64 -21.13 21.18
C VAL A 428 3.04 -20.34 19.93
N GLY A 429 3.33 -19.06 20.10
CA GLY A 429 3.75 -18.16 19.02
C GLY A 429 2.64 -17.21 18.57
N VAL A 430 2.74 -16.76 17.31
CA VAL A 430 1.84 -15.76 16.72
C VAL A 430 0.44 -16.32 16.53
N GLN A 431 -0.53 -15.66 17.14
CA GLN A 431 -1.96 -15.88 16.97
C GLN A 431 -2.53 -14.89 15.96
N SER A 432 -3.58 -15.31 15.24
CA SER A 432 -4.26 -14.49 14.22
C SER A 432 -5.78 -14.61 14.40
N VAL A 433 -6.45 -13.48 14.60
CA VAL A 433 -7.87 -13.41 14.94
C VAL A 433 -8.59 -12.46 14.01
N PHE A 434 -9.53 -12.98 13.22
CA PHE A 434 -10.33 -12.16 12.32
C PHE A 434 -11.47 -11.43 13.06
N TRP A 435 -11.69 -10.19 12.67
CA TRP A 435 -12.82 -9.35 13.07
C TRP A 435 -13.58 -8.88 11.83
N ASN A 436 -14.91 -8.95 11.87
CA ASN A 436 -15.79 -8.63 10.75
C ASN A 436 -16.26 -7.15 10.70
N GLY A 437 -15.70 -6.27 11.52
CA GLY A 437 -16.06 -4.85 11.55
C GLY A 437 -17.30 -4.52 12.38
N LYS A 438 -17.92 -5.49 13.07
CA LYS A 438 -19.16 -5.31 13.84
C LYS A 438 -18.93 -5.28 15.36
N ASP A 439 -19.83 -4.64 16.09
CA ASP A 439 -19.92 -4.67 17.54
C ASP A 439 -20.61 -5.95 18.06
N ASN A 440 -20.81 -6.04 19.37
CA ASN A 440 -21.49 -7.16 20.03
C ASN A 440 -22.98 -7.23 19.68
N SER A 441 -23.60 -6.11 19.28
CA SER A 441 -24.99 -6.05 18.82
C SER A 441 -25.17 -6.36 17.33
N GLY A 442 -24.07 -6.63 16.62
CA GLY A 442 -24.07 -6.91 15.18
C GLY A 442 -24.12 -5.66 14.30
N LYS A 443 -23.98 -4.46 14.85
CA LYS A 443 -23.90 -3.21 14.08
C LYS A 443 -22.47 -2.94 13.66
N ASP A 444 -22.27 -2.35 12.48
CA ASP A 444 -20.93 -1.96 12.03
C ASP A 444 -20.34 -0.89 12.96
N PHE A 445 -19.06 -1.03 13.29
CA PHE A 445 -18.33 -0.02 14.07
C PHE A 445 -18.35 1.32 13.32
N PRO A 446 -18.64 2.45 14.00
CA PRO A 446 -18.70 3.76 13.35
C PRO A 446 -17.37 4.16 12.70
N VAL A 447 -17.44 5.00 11.68
CA VAL A 447 -16.26 5.67 11.10
C VAL A 447 -15.60 6.52 12.20
N GLY A 448 -14.30 6.34 12.39
CA GLY A 448 -13.56 6.97 13.48
C GLY A 448 -12.10 6.54 13.52
N THR A 449 -11.28 7.26 14.30
CA THR A 449 -9.86 6.98 14.45
C THR A 449 -9.51 6.65 15.90
N ASN A 450 -8.43 5.89 16.09
CA ASN A 450 -7.86 5.56 17.41
C ASN A 450 -8.78 4.78 18.36
N TYR A 451 -9.68 3.93 17.82
CA TYR A 451 -10.42 2.98 18.64
C TYR A 451 -9.45 2.08 19.40
N LYS A 452 -9.60 1.99 20.72
CA LYS A 452 -8.66 1.26 21.56
C LYS A 452 -9.03 -0.22 21.62
N VAL A 453 -8.02 -1.05 21.47
CA VAL A 453 -8.13 -2.50 21.49
C VAL A 453 -7.27 -3.03 22.60
N ARG A 454 -7.78 -3.99 23.36
CA ARG A 454 -7.05 -4.68 24.42
C ARG A 454 -7.11 -6.18 24.20
N VAL A 455 -5.97 -6.85 24.29
CA VAL A 455 -5.91 -8.32 24.37
C VAL A 455 -5.48 -8.74 25.78
N LYS A 456 -6.13 -9.79 26.28
CA LYS A 456 -5.71 -10.55 27.46
C LYS A 456 -5.54 -12.02 27.06
N VAL A 457 -4.56 -12.67 27.67
CA VAL A 457 -4.36 -14.11 27.61
C VAL A 457 -4.55 -14.68 29.01
N HIS A 458 -5.16 -15.85 29.08
CA HIS A 458 -5.47 -16.56 30.31
C HIS A 458 -4.66 -17.86 30.39
N SER A 459 -3.99 -18.07 31.53
CA SER A 459 -3.48 -19.38 31.96
C SER A 459 -4.23 -19.86 33.19
N GLY A 460 -4.11 -21.13 33.49
CA GLY A 460 -4.82 -21.77 34.59
C GLY A 460 -6.32 -21.67 34.43
N GLU A 461 -6.84 -21.42 33.22
CA GLU A 461 -8.26 -21.21 33.03
C GLU A 461 -9.02 -22.49 33.35
N TYR A 462 -9.85 -22.38 34.38
CA TYR A 462 -10.59 -23.47 34.99
C TYR A 462 -12.06 -23.11 34.97
N HIS A 463 -12.80 -23.77 34.08
CA HIS A 463 -14.25 -23.81 34.10
C HIS A 463 -14.70 -25.04 34.89
N PHE A 464 -15.79 -24.88 35.65
CA PHE A 464 -16.42 -25.94 36.43
C PHE A 464 -17.88 -26.13 36.02
N PRO A 465 -18.13 -26.84 34.89
CA PRO A 465 -19.46 -27.24 34.50
C PRO A 465 -20.18 -28.05 35.58
N LEU A 466 -21.34 -27.54 35.98
CA LEU A 466 -22.31 -28.16 36.88
C LEU A 466 -23.50 -28.62 36.02
N LEU A 467 -23.54 -29.89 35.64
CA LEU A 467 -24.60 -30.43 34.78
C LEU A 467 -25.77 -30.92 35.62
N ASP A 468 -26.94 -30.27 35.46
CA ASP A 468 -28.19 -30.61 36.14
C ASP A 468 -28.06 -30.58 37.67
N ALA A 469 -27.41 -29.51 38.16
CA ALA A 469 -27.07 -29.38 39.58
C ALA A 469 -28.22 -28.86 40.46
N GLU A 470 -29.35 -28.51 39.85
CA GLU A 470 -30.62 -28.11 40.48
C GLU A 470 -30.56 -26.84 41.34
N ASN A 471 -29.81 -26.90 42.44
CA ASN A 471 -29.86 -25.98 43.56
C ASN A 471 -28.49 -25.75 44.22
N ASN A 472 -28.27 -24.55 44.75
CA ASN A 472 -27.23 -24.25 45.74
C ASN A 472 -27.64 -23.06 46.63
N PHE A 473 -28.07 -23.34 47.87
CA PHE A 473 -28.61 -22.30 48.77
C PHE A 473 -27.55 -21.50 49.51
N THR A 474 -26.32 -22.02 49.55
CA THR A 474 -25.21 -21.43 50.29
C THR A 474 -24.27 -20.66 49.38
N GLY A 475 -24.61 -20.50 48.09
CA GLY A 475 -23.92 -19.69 47.10
C GLY A 475 -22.63 -20.29 46.55
N GLY A 476 -22.43 -21.60 46.75
CA GLY A 476 -21.27 -22.34 46.27
C GLY A 476 -21.28 -22.62 44.77
N PRO A 477 -20.18 -23.19 44.25
CA PRO A 477 -18.99 -23.63 44.98
C PRO A 477 -18.03 -22.49 45.36
N THR A 478 -17.19 -22.71 46.38
CA THR A 478 -16.00 -21.89 46.61
C THR A 478 -14.86 -22.41 45.74
N ILE A 479 -14.17 -21.56 44.99
CA ILE A 479 -13.00 -21.93 44.18
C ILE A 479 -11.80 -21.16 44.69
N THR A 480 -10.73 -21.87 45.06
CA THR A 480 -9.48 -21.27 45.56
C THR A 480 -8.27 -21.75 44.75
N MET A 481 -7.50 -20.83 44.18
CA MET A 481 -6.20 -21.12 43.59
C MET A 481 -5.16 -21.38 44.68
N LEU A 482 -4.46 -22.50 44.60
CA LEU A 482 -3.57 -22.99 45.66
C LEU A 482 -2.07 -22.68 45.43
N ASN A 483 -1.65 -22.44 44.19
CA ASN A 483 -0.23 -22.35 43.83
C ASN A 483 0.14 -21.14 42.96
N GLY A 484 -0.37 -19.95 43.30
CA GLY A 484 0.01 -18.68 42.66
C GLY A 484 -0.55 -17.48 43.43
N THR A 485 -0.12 -16.27 43.06
CA THR A 485 -0.73 -15.02 43.53
C THR A 485 -1.51 -14.40 42.38
N ASN A 486 -2.78 -14.76 42.26
CA ASN A 486 -3.64 -14.26 41.19
C ASN A 486 -3.85 -12.74 41.34
N PRO A 487 -3.54 -11.93 40.32
CA PRO A 487 -3.80 -10.48 40.34
C PRO A 487 -5.27 -10.11 40.58
N LEU A 488 -6.21 -11.00 40.25
CA LEU A 488 -7.64 -10.82 40.50
C LEU A 488 -8.08 -11.25 41.90
N GLY A 489 -7.20 -11.93 42.66
CA GLY A 489 -7.50 -12.60 43.92
C GLY A 489 -7.64 -14.12 43.77
N ASN A 490 -7.13 -14.89 44.73
CA ASN A 490 -7.09 -16.36 44.63
C ASN A 490 -8.47 -17.03 44.80
N THR A 491 -9.47 -16.31 45.29
CA THR A 491 -10.87 -16.78 45.42
C THR A 491 -11.82 -16.12 44.41
N THR A 492 -11.26 -15.47 43.39
CA THR A 492 -12.05 -14.76 42.37
C THR A 492 -12.45 -15.69 41.24
N ALA A 493 -13.73 -15.66 40.89
CA ALA A 493 -14.26 -16.36 39.72
C ALA A 493 -15.26 -15.46 38.99
N PHE A 494 -15.86 -16.01 37.95
CA PHE A 494 -16.81 -15.37 37.08
C PHE A 494 -17.95 -16.34 36.75
N TYR A 495 -19.11 -15.79 36.48
CA TYR A 495 -20.29 -16.48 35.98
C TYR A 495 -21.18 -15.50 35.20
N ASP A 496 -21.99 -16.03 34.30
CA ASP A 496 -23.02 -15.27 33.60
C ASP A 496 -24.26 -16.14 33.35
N ASP A 497 -25.26 -15.96 34.20
CA ASP A 497 -26.50 -16.74 34.22
C ASP A 497 -27.59 -16.14 33.30
N ARG A 498 -27.23 -15.13 32.49
CA ARG A 498 -28.12 -14.44 31.56
C ARG A 498 -28.21 -15.19 30.23
N GLY A 499 -29.36 -15.06 29.58
CA GLY A 499 -29.53 -15.42 28.18
C GLY A 499 -28.68 -14.55 27.26
N TYR A 500 -28.39 -15.08 26.09
CA TYR A 500 -27.47 -14.51 25.10
C TYR A 500 -27.88 -14.89 23.68
N THR A 501 -27.25 -14.26 22.70
CA THR A 501 -27.37 -14.63 21.28
C THR A 501 -26.09 -15.33 20.86
N THR A 502 -26.22 -16.56 20.37
CA THR A 502 -25.10 -17.35 19.83
C THR A 502 -24.49 -16.71 18.59
N ILE A 503 -23.26 -17.08 18.22
CA ILE A 503 -22.61 -16.66 16.97
C ILE A 503 -23.46 -17.03 15.74
N GLY A 504 -24.21 -18.13 15.80
CA GLY A 504 -25.19 -18.54 14.80
C GLY A 504 -26.47 -17.69 14.73
N GLY A 505 -26.62 -16.67 15.58
CA GLY A 505 -27.77 -15.75 15.60
C GLY A 505 -29.01 -16.27 16.32
N ILE A 506 -28.91 -17.37 17.07
CA ILE A 506 -30.03 -17.96 17.81
C ILE A 506 -29.95 -17.52 19.28
N ASN A 507 -31.07 -17.07 19.83
CA ASN A 507 -31.17 -16.70 21.24
C ASN A 507 -31.31 -17.93 22.13
N VAL A 508 -30.54 -17.98 23.21
CA VAL A 508 -30.72 -18.90 24.34
C VAL A 508 -31.35 -18.09 25.47
N GLY A 509 -32.61 -18.37 25.79
CA GLY A 509 -33.42 -17.50 26.63
C GLY A 509 -33.60 -16.11 26.03
N THR A 510 -33.77 -15.10 26.89
CA THR A 510 -33.87 -13.69 26.47
C THR A 510 -32.52 -13.00 26.69
N PRO A 511 -31.85 -12.47 25.64
CA PRO A 511 -30.56 -11.80 25.77
C PRO A 511 -30.55 -10.72 26.87
N GLY A 512 -29.61 -10.83 27.81
CA GLY A 512 -29.42 -9.89 28.92
C GLY A 512 -30.34 -10.11 30.13
N ALA A 513 -31.35 -10.97 30.04
CA ALA A 513 -32.17 -11.40 31.18
C ALA A 513 -31.71 -12.76 31.70
N VAL A 514 -31.85 -13.03 32.99
CA VAL A 514 -31.51 -14.32 33.60
C VAL A 514 -32.31 -15.48 32.99
N LEU A 515 -31.67 -16.64 32.83
CA LEU A 515 -32.32 -17.86 32.29
C LEU A 515 -33.49 -18.33 33.18
N CYS A 516 -34.39 -19.11 32.59
CA CYS A 516 -35.62 -19.59 33.23
C CYS A 516 -35.34 -20.52 34.44
N GLY A 517 -36.21 -20.50 35.45
CA GLY A 517 -36.17 -21.42 36.61
C GLY A 517 -36.50 -20.70 37.92
N VAL A 518 -36.90 -21.46 38.94
CA VAL A 518 -37.22 -20.94 40.27
C VAL A 518 -35.95 -20.67 41.06
N GLY A 519 -35.94 -19.55 41.80
CA GLY A 519 -34.80 -19.17 42.64
C GLY A 519 -33.59 -18.69 41.85
N GLN A 520 -33.82 -17.78 40.89
CA GLN A 520 -32.76 -17.19 40.08
C GLN A 520 -31.69 -16.50 40.94
N PRO A 521 -30.40 -16.61 40.56
CA PRO A 521 -29.31 -15.95 41.25
C PRO A 521 -29.42 -14.43 41.18
N SER A 522 -28.98 -13.75 42.24
CA SER A 522 -28.93 -12.29 42.32
C SER A 522 -27.67 -11.87 43.08
N PRO A 523 -26.67 -11.26 42.40
CA PRO A 523 -26.71 -10.81 41.01
C PRO A 523 -26.71 -11.95 39.97
N THR A 524 -27.25 -11.68 38.79
CA THR A 524 -27.43 -12.66 37.70
C THR A 524 -26.16 -12.91 36.88
N PHE A 525 -25.11 -12.12 37.10
CA PHE A 525 -23.78 -12.29 36.51
C PHE A 525 -22.75 -11.58 37.39
N SER A 526 -21.51 -12.03 37.30
CA SER A 526 -20.36 -11.40 37.97
C SER A 526 -19.87 -10.15 37.24
N ASN A 527 -19.09 -9.28 37.91
CA ASN A 527 -18.41 -8.20 37.20
C ASN A 527 -17.43 -8.79 36.18
N THR A 528 -17.59 -8.44 34.90
CA THR A 528 -16.85 -9.04 33.79
C THR A 528 -15.36 -8.69 33.77
N ILE A 529 -14.94 -7.69 34.56
CA ILE A 529 -13.55 -7.24 34.66
C ILE A 529 -12.89 -7.75 35.94
N SER A 530 -13.57 -7.62 37.09
CA SER A 530 -13.01 -7.92 38.41
C SER A 530 -13.49 -9.24 39.02
N GLY A 531 -14.47 -9.90 38.40
CA GLY A 531 -15.10 -11.12 38.92
C GLY A 531 -15.89 -10.88 40.19
N PHE A 532 -16.14 -11.96 40.93
CA PHE A 532 -16.73 -11.96 42.27
C PHE A 532 -15.91 -12.86 43.21
N ASN A 533 -15.97 -12.60 44.52
CA ASN A 533 -15.39 -13.50 45.52
C ASN A 533 -16.29 -14.73 45.68
N THR A 534 -15.78 -15.92 45.36
CA THR A 534 -16.51 -17.19 45.46
C THR A 534 -16.88 -17.59 46.87
N GLU A 535 -16.26 -17.03 47.90
CA GLU A 535 -16.64 -17.25 49.31
C GLU A 535 -17.94 -16.50 49.68
N SER A 536 -18.37 -15.53 48.87
CA SER A 536 -19.62 -14.82 49.07
C SER A 536 -20.83 -15.67 48.71
N ASN A 537 -22.02 -15.27 49.18
CA ASN A 537 -23.29 -15.93 48.86
C ASN A 537 -23.97 -15.38 47.59
N ASN A 538 -23.24 -14.64 46.75
CA ASN A 538 -23.79 -13.91 45.60
C ASN A 538 -24.40 -14.83 44.54
N ARG A 539 -23.92 -16.08 44.43
CA ARG A 539 -24.39 -17.06 43.44
C ARG A 539 -25.26 -18.17 44.04
N LYS A 540 -26.10 -17.83 45.02
CA LYS A 540 -27.13 -18.78 45.50
C LYS A 540 -28.22 -18.94 44.43
N PHE A 541 -28.69 -20.16 44.21
CA PHE A 541 -29.74 -20.44 43.22
C PHE A 541 -30.61 -21.64 43.61
N GLY A 542 -31.80 -21.73 43.02
CA GLY A 542 -32.74 -22.84 43.20
C GLY A 542 -33.74 -22.68 44.35
N GLN A 543 -34.42 -23.76 44.73
CA GLN A 543 -35.48 -23.80 45.74
C GLN A 543 -35.28 -24.87 46.82
N SER A 544 -35.44 -24.53 48.09
CA SER A 544 -35.14 -25.43 49.20
C SER A 544 -36.10 -26.62 49.33
N GLY A 545 -35.59 -27.74 49.80
CA GLY A 545 -36.37 -28.94 50.09
C GLY A 545 -36.35 -29.94 48.93
N ASN A 546 -37.20 -30.95 49.02
CA ASN A 546 -37.23 -32.03 48.02
C ASN A 546 -38.11 -31.69 46.80
N GLN A 547 -37.77 -30.62 46.10
CA GLN A 547 -38.52 -30.12 44.94
C GLN A 547 -37.57 -29.64 43.85
N GLY A 548 -38.10 -29.49 42.64
CA GLY A 548 -37.46 -28.67 41.62
C GLY A 548 -36.70 -29.37 40.52
N ASN A 549 -36.82 -30.69 40.40
CA ASN A 549 -36.35 -31.46 39.23
C ASN A 549 -37.54 -32.09 38.48
N PRO A 550 -38.34 -31.30 37.75
CA PRO A 550 -39.30 -31.84 36.79
C PRO A 550 -38.62 -32.41 35.54
N GLY A 551 -37.34 -32.09 35.30
CA GLY A 551 -36.54 -32.61 34.20
C GLY A 551 -37.00 -32.16 32.82
N LYS A 552 -37.62 -30.98 32.75
CA LYS A 552 -38.15 -30.40 31.53
C LYS A 552 -37.76 -28.93 31.42
N LYS A 553 -37.24 -28.56 30.25
CA LYS A 553 -36.83 -27.21 29.93
C LYS A 553 -37.84 -26.14 30.39
N CYS A 554 -37.35 -25.21 31.21
CA CYS A 554 -38.10 -24.07 31.70
C CYS A 554 -39.46 -24.40 32.34
N ASP A 555 -39.60 -25.58 32.95
CA ASP A 555 -40.81 -25.92 33.69
C ASP A 555 -41.01 -24.92 34.86
N PRO A 556 -42.23 -24.41 35.10
CA PRO A 556 -42.49 -23.47 36.20
C PRO A 556 -42.17 -24.02 37.60
N ALA A 557 -42.14 -25.34 37.77
CA ALA A 557 -41.72 -25.98 39.02
C ALA A 557 -40.21 -26.26 39.08
N GLY A 558 -39.48 -26.12 37.97
CA GLY A 558 -38.06 -26.43 37.87
C GLY A 558 -37.18 -25.40 38.56
N SER A 559 -36.18 -25.88 39.29
CA SER A 559 -35.17 -25.04 39.93
C SER A 559 -34.30 -24.35 38.90
N PHE A 560 -33.55 -23.32 39.32
CA PHE A 560 -32.65 -22.62 38.41
C PHE A 560 -31.65 -23.56 37.72
N GLY A 561 -31.10 -24.57 38.40
CA GLY A 561 -30.17 -25.53 37.79
C GLY A 561 -30.80 -26.66 36.97
N ASP A 562 -32.13 -26.83 37.02
CA ASP A 562 -32.85 -27.91 36.32
C ASP A 562 -32.68 -27.78 34.81
N THR A 563 -32.30 -28.88 34.15
CA THR A 563 -32.04 -29.00 32.71
C THR A 563 -30.94 -28.07 32.17
N LYS A 564 -30.03 -27.58 33.03
CA LYS A 564 -28.97 -26.64 32.65
C LYS A 564 -27.58 -27.16 32.93
N GLY A 565 -26.63 -26.73 32.12
CA GLY A 565 -25.22 -26.77 32.45
C GLY A 565 -24.82 -25.39 32.96
N LEU A 566 -24.59 -25.27 34.26
CA LEU A 566 -24.15 -23.99 34.86
C LEU A 566 -22.63 -23.92 34.83
N ASP A 567 -22.10 -22.77 34.42
CA ASP A 567 -20.66 -22.55 34.35
C ASP A 567 -20.18 -21.57 35.42
N ILE A 568 -19.02 -21.86 36.00
CA ILE A 568 -18.27 -20.92 36.83
C ILE A 568 -16.81 -21.11 36.49
N TRP A 569 -16.13 -20.01 36.24
CA TRP A 569 -14.75 -20.07 35.79
C TRP A 569 -13.84 -19.09 36.49
N THR A 570 -12.56 -19.45 36.54
CA THR A 570 -11.47 -18.61 37.04
C THR A 570 -10.25 -18.78 36.15
N TYR A 571 -9.35 -17.81 36.17
CA TYR A 571 -8.11 -17.86 35.42
C TYR A 571 -7.06 -16.95 36.06
N PHE A 572 -5.80 -17.16 35.69
CA PHE A 572 -4.69 -16.26 35.94
C PHE A 572 -4.49 -15.37 34.69
N PRO A 573 -4.69 -14.05 34.76
CA PRO A 573 -4.54 -13.18 33.60
C PRO A 573 -3.07 -12.78 33.34
N ALA A 574 -2.71 -12.66 32.05
CA ALA A 574 -1.52 -11.93 31.62
C ALA A 574 -1.66 -10.42 31.88
N SER A 575 -0.52 -9.72 31.83
CA SER A 575 -0.56 -8.27 31.62
C SER A 575 -1.16 -7.98 30.25
N ALA A 576 -2.20 -7.13 30.21
CA ALA A 576 -2.89 -6.80 28.97
C ALA A 576 -1.97 -6.04 28.01
N GLN A 577 -2.18 -6.23 26.70
CA GLN A 577 -1.55 -5.43 25.65
C GLN A 577 -2.61 -4.61 24.93
N ASP A 578 -2.26 -3.35 24.64
CA ASP A 578 -3.14 -2.40 23.99
C ASP A 578 -2.66 -2.08 22.58
N SER A 579 -3.60 -1.82 21.67
CA SER A 579 -3.36 -1.38 20.30
C SER A 579 -4.47 -0.41 19.86
N GLN A 580 -4.41 0.04 18.61
CA GLN A 580 -5.44 0.93 18.05
C GLN A 580 -5.76 0.62 16.60
N LEU A 581 -6.99 0.90 16.22
CA LEU A 581 -7.47 0.78 14.84
C LEU A 581 -8.30 2.01 14.42
N ASN A 582 -8.45 2.15 13.11
CA ASN A 582 -9.30 3.16 12.49
C ASN A 582 -10.37 2.47 11.62
N ILE A 583 -11.55 3.08 11.55
CA ILE A 583 -12.62 2.74 10.62
C ILE A 583 -12.77 3.89 9.63
N ILE A 584 -12.54 3.62 8.35
CA ILE A 584 -12.62 4.61 7.27
C ILE A 584 -13.80 4.31 6.34
N ASP A 585 -14.44 5.34 5.80
CA ASP A 585 -15.47 5.15 4.79
C ASP A 585 -14.81 4.95 3.41
N SER A 586 -14.77 3.71 2.94
CA SER A 586 -14.19 3.38 1.63
C SER A 586 -15.02 3.84 0.44
N LYS A 587 -16.25 4.32 0.64
CA LYS A 587 -17.10 4.84 -0.44
C LYS A 587 -16.77 6.28 -0.81
N LEU A 588 -16.19 7.04 0.12
CA LEU A 588 -15.82 8.41 -0.17
C LEU A 588 -14.55 8.44 -1.01
N THR A 589 -14.57 9.29 -2.02
CA THR A 589 -13.49 9.45 -2.98
C THR A 589 -13.16 10.91 -3.19
N ILE A 590 -11.90 11.20 -3.49
CA ILE A 590 -11.48 12.48 -4.09
C ILE A 590 -11.01 12.17 -5.51
N SER A 591 -11.58 12.86 -6.49
CA SER A 591 -11.28 12.63 -7.91
C SER A 591 -11.18 13.93 -8.70
N GLY A 592 -10.44 13.84 -9.80
CA GLY A 592 -10.23 14.95 -10.73
C GLY A 592 -9.61 14.49 -12.03
N THR A 593 -9.40 15.43 -12.94
CA THR A 593 -8.86 15.22 -14.28
C THR A 593 -7.74 16.22 -14.54
N LEU A 594 -6.65 15.74 -15.13
CA LEU A 594 -5.62 16.58 -15.69
C LEU A 594 -5.96 16.82 -17.17
N TYR A 595 -5.94 18.08 -17.59
CA TYR A 595 -6.41 18.47 -18.93
C TYR A 595 -5.52 19.52 -19.58
N LYS A 596 -5.61 19.60 -20.91
CA LYS A 596 -5.00 20.67 -21.70
C LYS A 596 -5.94 21.86 -21.70
N ASP A 597 -5.53 22.93 -21.04
CA ASP A 597 -6.25 24.20 -20.94
C ASP A 597 -6.07 24.97 -22.25
N ASN A 598 -7.03 24.82 -23.17
CA ASN A 598 -6.89 25.34 -24.53
C ASN A 598 -7.34 26.80 -24.64
N ASP A 599 -8.24 27.24 -23.78
CA ASP A 599 -8.77 28.60 -23.77
C ASP A 599 -8.13 29.49 -22.69
N GLY A 600 -7.29 28.90 -21.82
CA GLY A 600 -6.51 29.58 -20.81
C GLY A 600 -7.32 30.00 -19.59
N ASN A 601 -8.53 29.47 -19.42
CA ASN A 601 -9.47 29.90 -18.37
C ASN A 601 -9.26 29.18 -17.02
N SER A 602 -8.35 28.19 -16.96
CA SER A 602 -8.04 27.37 -15.78
C SER A 602 -9.21 26.58 -15.20
N LYS A 603 -10.21 26.26 -16.03
CA LYS A 603 -11.34 25.38 -15.71
C LYS A 603 -11.44 24.29 -16.76
N PHE A 604 -11.74 23.09 -16.31
CA PHE A 604 -11.91 21.96 -17.22
C PHE A 604 -13.28 22.01 -17.91
N ASP A 605 -13.28 22.27 -19.21
CA ASP A 605 -14.48 22.34 -20.04
C ASP A 605 -14.60 21.14 -20.98
N SER A 606 -15.81 20.83 -21.43
CA SER A 606 -16.10 19.62 -22.23
C SER A 606 -15.38 19.54 -23.59
N ALA A 607 -14.85 20.66 -24.09
CA ALA A 607 -14.12 20.73 -25.35
C ALA A 607 -12.62 20.50 -25.20
N GLU A 608 -12.12 20.38 -23.96
CA GLU A 608 -10.70 20.31 -23.67
C GLU A 608 -10.21 18.85 -23.62
N PRO A 609 -9.11 18.53 -24.33
CA PRO A 609 -8.55 17.18 -24.30
C PRO A 609 -7.83 16.94 -22.97
N THR A 610 -7.86 15.70 -22.50
CA THR A 610 -7.17 15.29 -21.28
C THR A 610 -5.70 14.95 -21.55
N VAL A 611 -4.89 14.93 -20.49
CA VAL A 611 -3.46 14.57 -20.60
C VAL A 611 -3.26 13.04 -20.48
N PRO A 612 -2.08 12.51 -20.85
CA PRO A 612 -1.81 11.06 -20.83
C PRO A 612 -1.85 10.41 -19.43
N ALA A 613 -1.89 9.07 -19.44
CA ALA A 613 -1.79 8.23 -18.25
C ALA A 613 -0.39 8.28 -17.60
N GLY A 614 -0.36 7.97 -16.31
CA GLY A 614 0.87 7.72 -15.56
C GLY A 614 1.47 8.95 -14.86
N ILE A 615 0.79 10.11 -14.87
CA ILE A 615 1.24 11.30 -14.16
C ILE A 615 0.90 11.15 -12.67
N THR A 616 1.88 11.40 -11.81
CA THR A 616 1.79 11.19 -10.36
C THR A 616 0.96 12.27 -9.67
N VAL A 617 -0.02 11.85 -8.87
CA VAL A 617 -0.86 12.72 -8.04
C VAL A 617 -0.80 12.25 -6.59
N LYS A 618 -0.58 13.17 -5.64
CA LYS A 618 -0.44 12.88 -4.21
C LYS A 618 -1.61 13.43 -3.41
N LEU A 619 -2.07 12.66 -2.42
CA LEU A 619 -2.99 13.10 -1.38
C LEU A 619 -2.20 13.38 -0.11
N ILE A 620 -2.33 14.58 0.43
CA ILE A 620 -1.51 15.13 1.52
C ILE A 620 -2.39 15.55 2.68
N ASN A 621 -1.92 15.33 3.91
CA ASN A 621 -2.49 15.94 5.11
C ASN A 621 -2.02 17.41 5.19
N PRO A 622 -2.91 18.40 5.01
CA PRO A 622 -2.51 19.81 4.99
C PRO A 622 -2.03 20.34 6.36
N THR A 623 -2.21 19.57 7.45
CA THR A 623 -1.79 19.97 8.80
C THR A 623 -0.29 19.78 9.02
N ASP A 624 0.27 18.68 8.52
CA ASP A 624 1.67 18.28 8.75
C ASP A 624 2.47 18.03 7.46
N ASN A 625 1.85 18.22 6.28
CA ASN A 625 2.40 17.97 4.95
C ASN A 625 2.84 16.51 4.68
N SER A 626 2.37 15.54 5.47
CA SER A 626 2.64 14.12 5.21
C SER A 626 1.83 13.58 4.02
N VAL A 627 2.42 12.70 3.22
CA VAL A 627 1.74 12.02 2.11
C VAL A 627 0.87 10.90 2.68
N ILE A 628 -0.45 11.01 2.47
CA ILE A 628 -1.45 10.01 2.85
C ILE A 628 -1.50 8.88 1.82
N ALA A 629 -1.55 9.25 0.53
CA ALA A 629 -1.62 8.31 -0.58
C ALA A 629 -1.01 8.91 -1.85
N THR A 630 -0.67 8.06 -2.81
CA THR A 630 -0.21 8.45 -4.15
C THR A 630 -0.94 7.60 -5.19
N THR A 631 -1.35 8.21 -6.29
CA THR A 631 -2.01 7.56 -7.43
C THR A 631 -1.44 8.12 -8.73
N THR A 632 -1.84 7.57 -9.87
CA THR A 632 -1.47 8.07 -11.19
C THR A 632 -2.70 8.29 -12.06
N THR A 633 -2.63 9.22 -13.02
CA THR A 633 -3.69 9.39 -14.03
C THR A 633 -3.88 8.13 -14.88
N ASN A 634 -5.13 7.86 -15.27
CA ASN A 634 -5.47 6.83 -16.26
C ASN A 634 -5.37 7.37 -17.70
N GLU A 635 -5.77 6.56 -18.70
CA GLU A 635 -5.74 6.92 -20.13
C GLU A 635 -6.58 8.15 -20.50
N TYR A 636 -7.49 8.56 -19.63
CA TYR A 636 -8.32 9.75 -19.77
C TYR A 636 -7.84 10.92 -18.92
N GLY A 637 -6.62 10.88 -18.37
CA GLY A 637 -6.09 11.93 -17.50
C GLY A 637 -6.78 12.00 -16.13
N ALA A 638 -7.67 11.07 -15.80
CA ALA A 638 -8.43 11.06 -14.56
C ALA A 638 -7.67 10.35 -13.43
N TYR A 639 -7.82 10.83 -12.21
CA TYR A 639 -7.26 10.22 -11.00
C TYR A 639 -8.33 10.08 -9.92
N ILE A 640 -8.13 9.11 -9.02
CA ILE A 640 -9.03 8.88 -7.88
C ILE A 640 -8.25 8.43 -6.65
N PHE A 641 -8.62 8.99 -5.51
CA PHE A 641 -8.27 8.49 -4.18
C PHE A 641 -9.53 7.91 -3.55
N THR A 642 -9.47 6.65 -3.15
CA THR A 642 -10.55 5.94 -2.43
C THR A 642 -10.23 5.84 -0.95
N GLY A 643 -11.22 5.67 -0.07
CA GLY A 643 -10.95 5.46 1.35
C GLY A 643 -10.64 6.74 2.13
N VAL A 644 -11.19 7.87 1.68
CA VAL A 644 -10.97 9.15 2.36
C VAL A 644 -11.98 9.32 3.51
N THR A 645 -11.53 9.83 4.64
CA THR A 645 -12.39 10.03 5.83
C THR A 645 -13.28 11.26 5.69
N SER A 646 -14.51 11.14 6.18
CA SER A 646 -15.44 12.26 6.35
C SER A 646 -14.92 13.28 7.37
N ASN A 647 -15.43 14.50 7.29
CA ASN A 647 -15.08 15.65 8.12
C ASN A 647 -13.56 15.96 8.24
N THR A 648 -12.76 15.62 7.22
CA THR A 648 -11.29 15.73 7.22
C THR A 648 -10.80 16.66 6.12
N ASN A 649 -9.77 17.46 6.41
CA ASN A 649 -9.12 18.33 5.44
C ASN A 649 -8.06 17.54 4.64
N TYR A 650 -8.07 17.71 3.33
CA TYR A 650 -7.15 17.08 2.40
C TYR A 650 -6.54 18.12 1.46
N GLN A 651 -5.33 17.83 0.98
CA GLN A 651 -4.72 18.53 -0.14
C GLN A 651 -4.39 17.52 -1.23
N VAL A 652 -4.74 17.82 -2.48
CA VAL A 652 -4.23 17.09 -3.64
C VAL A 652 -3.14 17.91 -4.32
N GLN A 653 -2.03 17.24 -4.64
CA GLN A 653 -0.85 17.84 -5.20
C GLN A 653 -0.40 17.10 -6.46
N ILE A 654 0.06 17.86 -7.45
CA ILE A 654 0.76 17.36 -8.64
C ILE A 654 2.19 17.88 -8.66
N ASP A 655 3.11 17.07 -9.21
CA ASP A 655 4.47 17.51 -9.51
C ASP A 655 4.52 18.09 -10.94
N PRO A 656 4.70 19.42 -11.12
CA PRO A 656 4.83 20.03 -12.46
C PRO A 656 6.01 19.48 -13.26
N ASN A 657 6.99 18.85 -12.62
CA ASN A 657 8.19 18.31 -13.27
C ASN A 657 8.10 16.79 -13.50
N ASP A 658 6.92 16.17 -13.34
CA ASP A 658 6.76 14.76 -13.64
C ASP A 658 7.12 14.49 -15.11
N SER A 659 8.09 13.60 -15.33
CA SER A 659 8.58 13.21 -16.66
C SER A 659 7.51 12.68 -17.63
N LYS A 660 6.32 12.33 -17.12
CA LYS A 660 5.16 11.87 -17.90
C LYS A 660 4.27 13.01 -18.39
N ILE A 661 4.43 14.22 -17.86
CA ILE A 661 3.78 15.41 -18.40
C ILE A 661 4.37 15.66 -19.80
N PRO A 662 3.54 15.80 -20.86
CA PRO A 662 4.04 16.01 -22.20
C PRO A 662 4.92 17.25 -22.30
N THR A 663 6.00 17.14 -23.07
CA THR A 663 6.93 18.25 -23.29
C THR A 663 6.19 19.48 -23.83
N GLY A 664 6.37 20.63 -23.17
CA GLY A 664 5.72 21.89 -23.52
C GLY A 664 4.43 22.20 -22.80
N PHE A 665 3.96 21.31 -21.92
CA PHE A 665 2.85 21.57 -21.02
C PHE A 665 3.34 22.26 -19.75
N PHE A 666 2.59 23.25 -19.26
CA PHE A 666 2.87 23.95 -18.00
C PHE A 666 1.56 24.25 -17.29
N LEU A 667 1.57 24.12 -15.96
CA LEU A 667 0.37 24.23 -15.13
C LEU A 667 -0.28 25.61 -15.27
N SER A 668 -1.56 25.64 -15.64
CA SER A 668 -2.41 26.84 -15.60
C SER A 668 -3.14 26.96 -14.26
N THR A 669 -3.36 25.85 -13.55
CA THR A 669 -3.95 25.82 -12.19
C THR A 669 -2.88 25.79 -11.08
N PRO A 670 -3.23 26.11 -9.81
CA PRO A 670 -2.32 25.92 -8.69
C PRO A 670 -1.87 24.45 -8.53
N LYS A 671 -0.60 24.22 -8.18
CA LYS A 671 -0.05 22.86 -7.96
C LYS A 671 -0.67 22.09 -6.78
N ASN A 672 -1.36 22.80 -5.87
CA ASN A 672 -1.97 22.26 -4.66
C ASN A 672 -3.44 22.71 -4.59
N LEU A 673 -4.37 21.76 -4.43
CA LEU A 673 -5.79 22.01 -4.21
C LEU A 673 -6.16 21.52 -2.80
N THR A 674 -6.69 22.40 -1.94
CA THR A 674 -7.03 22.07 -0.54
C THR A 674 -8.54 22.14 -0.33
N PHE A 675 -9.12 21.15 0.35
CA PHE A 675 -10.57 21.04 0.56
C PHE A 675 -10.89 20.17 1.79
N LYS A 676 -12.16 20.20 2.22
CA LYS A 676 -12.68 19.38 3.32
C LYS A 676 -13.68 18.36 2.80
N VAL A 677 -13.41 17.07 2.97
CA VAL A 677 -14.40 16.02 2.71
C VAL A 677 -15.37 16.03 3.88
N THR A 678 -16.67 16.18 3.61
CA THR A 678 -17.72 16.15 4.64
C THR A 678 -18.42 14.80 4.59
N THR A 679 -19.57 14.69 3.93
CA THR A 679 -20.38 13.46 3.82
C THR A 679 -20.40 12.88 2.42
N ASP A 680 -19.90 13.61 1.42
CA ASP A 680 -19.95 13.24 0.01
C ASP A 680 -18.55 13.19 -0.60
N SER A 681 -18.38 12.34 -1.62
CA SER A 681 -17.18 12.29 -2.45
C SER A 681 -16.96 13.64 -3.14
N LEU A 682 -15.70 14.06 -3.20
CA LEU A 682 -15.29 15.26 -3.93
C LEU A 682 -14.87 14.85 -5.35
N SER A 683 -15.49 15.46 -6.35
CA SER A 683 -15.13 15.35 -7.76
C SER A 683 -14.63 16.70 -8.27
N ASN A 684 -14.16 16.74 -9.52
CA ASN A 684 -13.72 17.96 -10.21
C ASN A 684 -12.54 18.70 -9.56
N GLN A 685 -11.64 17.95 -8.90
CA GLN A 685 -10.38 18.50 -8.42
C GLN A 685 -9.37 18.51 -9.58
N ASN A 686 -9.58 19.36 -10.58
CA ASN A 686 -8.89 19.27 -11.87
C ASN A 686 -7.59 20.08 -11.91
N PHE A 687 -6.63 19.67 -12.74
CA PHE A 687 -5.39 20.42 -13.00
C PHE A 687 -5.24 20.73 -14.50
N GLY A 688 -5.15 22.01 -14.85
CA GLY A 688 -5.04 22.48 -16.23
C GLY A 688 -3.60 22.70 -16.66
N PHE A 689 -3.33 22.49 -17.95
CA PHE A 689 -2.03 22.70 -18.57
C PHE A 689 -2.14 23.49 -19.88
N ASN A 690 -1.49 24.66 -19.93
CA ASN A 690 -1.29 25.41 -21.16
C ASN A 690 -0.14 24.81 -21.98
N VAL A 691 -0.08 25.08 -23.29
CA VAL A 691 0.90 24.47 -24.20
C VAL A 691 1.54 25.49 -25.13
N TYR A 692 2.88 25.50 -25.20
CA TYR A 692 3.61 26.26 -26.22
C TYR A 692 3.47 25.57 -27.58
N GLN A 693 3.13 26.33 -28.62
CA GLN A 693 3.04 25.83 -29.99
C GLN A 693 3.89 26.71 -30.91
N VAL A 694 4.64 26.07 -31.80
CA VAL A 694 5.41 26.74 -32.86
C VAL A 694 4.53 26.84 -34.09
N SER A 695 4.50 28.02 -34.71
CA SER A 695 3.77 28.26 -35.94
C SER A 695 4.38 27.47 -37.10
N LEU A 696 3.56 27.09 -38.07
CA LEU A 696 4.04 26.52 -39.33
C LEU A 696 4.86 27.52 -40.16
N ASP A 697 4.84 28.80 -39.81
CA ASP A 697 5.62 29.85 -40.46
C ASP A 697 6.94 30.18 -39.75
N ALA A 698 7.28 29.44 -38.68
CA ALA A 698 8.59 29.54 -38.06
C ALA A 698 9.73 29.21 -39.05
N GLY A 699 10.75 30.07 -39.09
CA GLY A 699 11.84 30.03 -40.08
C GLY A 699 11.44 30.44 -41.51
N LYS A 700 10.14 30.64 -41.79
CA LYS A 700 9.66 31.20 -43.08
C LYS A 700 9.52 32.71 -43.01
N VAL A 701 9.02 33.21 -41.90
CA VAL A 701 8.98 34.63 -41.56
C VAL A 701 9.78 34.80 -40.29
N ILE A 702 10.76 35.69 -40.31
CA ILE A 702 11.72 35.85 -39.22
C ILE A 702 11.90 37.33 -38.88
N ILE A 703 12.32 37.61 -37.66
CA ILE A 703 12.89 38.89 -37.26
C ILE A 703 14.31 38.93 -37.85
N ASN A 704 14.64 39.99 -38.59
CA ASN A 704 15.88 40.05 -39.39
C ASN A 704 16.83 41.18 -38.96
N GLU A 705 16.29 42.23 -38.36
CA GLU A 705 17.05 43.36 -37.83
C GLU A 705 16.23 44.04 -36.73
N ALA A 706 16.88 44.47 -35.65
CA ALA A 706 16.25 45.23 -34.58
C ALA A 706 17.13 46.43 -34.21
N PHE A 707 16.51 47.60 -34.09
CA PHE A 707 17.17 48.81 -33.63
C PHE A 707 16.54 49.17 -32.28
N TYR A 708 17.28 48.88 -31.21
CA TYR A 708 16.80 49.06 -29.85
C TYR A 708 17.46 50.25 -29.13
N LYS A 709 18.61 50.74 -29.63
CA LYS A 709 19.37 51.81 -28.97
C LYS A 709 19.20 53.14 -29.65
N GLU A 710 18.17 53.84 -29.21
CA GLU A 710 17.66 55.06 -29.77
C GLU A 710 18.69 56.20 -29.81
N THR A 711 18.49 57.16 -30.71
CA THR A 711 19.21 58.45 -30.70
C THR A 711 18.37 59.59 -30.13
N GLY A 712 17.07 59.38 -29.92
CA GLY A 712 16.14 60.39 -29.45
C GLY A 712 15.06 59.87 -28.49
N ALA A 713 14.77 60.64 -27.43
CA ALA A 713 13.95 60.20 -26.31
C ALA A 713 12.44 60.54 -26.43
N THR A 714 11.99 61.15 -27.53
CA THR A 714 10.58 61.51 -27.76
C THR A 714 9.99 60.68 -28.89
N ALA A 715 8.66 60.53 -28.95
CA ALA A 715 8.03 59.79 -30.04
C ALA A 715 8.39 60.33 -31.45
N ASP A 716 8.60 61.64 -31.61
CA ASP A 716 9.03 62.24 -32.88
C ASP A 716 10.50 61.91 -33.24
N THR A 717 11.33 61.58 -32.24
CA THR A 717 12.77 61.33 -32.40
C THR A 717 13.17 59.88 -32.14
N ASN A 718 12.22 59.03 -31.73
CA ASN A 718 12.41 57.60 -31.49
C ASN A 718 12.58 56.85 -32.81
N ASP A 719 13.79 56.41 -33.06
CA ASP A 719 14.25 55.70 -34.24
C ASP A 719 14.33 54.18 -34.05
N GLU A 720 13.81 53.66 -32.94
CA GLU A 720 13.67 52.22 -32.75
C GLU A 720 12.77 51.58 -33.81
N PHE A 721 13.16 50.39 -34.26
CA PHE A 721 12.35 49.59 -35.16
C PHE A 721 12.62 48.10 -35.01
N ILE A 722 11.66 47.31 -35.46
CA ILE A 722 11.76 45.87 -35.64
C ILE A 722 11.50 45.55 -37.11
N GLU A 723 12.42 44.84 -37.74
CA GLU A 723 12.32 44.39 -39.12
C GLU A 723 12.01 42.89 -39.18
N ILE A 724 11.03 42.56 -40.01
CA ILE A 724 10.60 41.19 -40.29
C ILE A 724 10.85 40.89 -41.77
N TYR A 725 11.38 39.71 -42.07
CA TYR A 725 11.73 39.26 -43.40
C TYR A 725 10.99 37.97 -43.75
N ASN A 726 10.46 37.88 -44.97
CA ASN A 726 9.95 36.62 -45.52
C ASN A 726 11.08 35.85 -46.20
N ALA A 727 11.64 34.87 -45.48
CA ALA A 727 12.66 33.92 -45.92
C ALA A 727 12.12 32.76 -46.77
N SER A 728 10.79 32.60 -46.85
CA SER A 728 10.19 31.55 -47.65
C SER A 728 10.16 31.88 -49.15
N ASN A 729 9.82 30.87 -49.94
CA ASN A 729 9.57 30.99 -51.38
C ASN A 729 8.10 31.29 -51.73
N SER A 730 7.26 31.55 -50.72
CA SER A 730 5.82 31.83 -50.86
C SER A 730 5.43 33.18 -50.26
N ILE A 731 4.30 33.75 -50.68
CA ILE A 731 3.76 34.95 -50.03
C ILE A 731 3.31 34.58 -48.61
N ALA A 732 3.82 35.28 -47.60
CA ALA A 732 3.38 35.16 -46.22
C ALA A 732 2.19 36.07 -45.95
N ASN A 733 1.17 35.56 -45.27
CA ASN A 733 0.01 36.34 -44.85
C ASN A 733 0.13 36.65 -43.35
N LEU A 734 0.37 37.92 -43.04
CA LEU A 734 0.59 38.39 -41.67
C LEU A 734 -0.71 38.90 -41.02
N SER A 735 -1.87 38.70 -41.64
CA SER A 735 -3.15 39.24 -41.13
C SER A 735 -3.39 38.78 -39.69
N TYR A 736 -3.54 39.74 -38.77
CA TYR A 736 -3.76 39.51 -37.34
C TYR A 736 -2.64 38.78 -36.61
N TRP A 737 -1.44 38.71 -37.20
CA TRP A 737 -0.25 38.33 -36.46
C TRP A 737 0.03 39.34 -35.36
N LYS A 738 0.76 38.91 -34.33
CA LYS A 738 1.01 39.66 -33.11
C LYS A 738 2.50 39.87 -32.95
N LEU A 739 2.91 41.12 -32.73
CA LEU A 739 4.29 41.47 -32.35
C LEU A 739 4.26 42.10 -30.97
N MET A 740 5.16 41.66 -30.09
CA MET A 740 5.32 42.25 -28.76
C MET A 740 6.71 41.97 -28.19
N ASP A 741 7.12 42.81 -27.26
CA ASP A 741 8.12 42.56 -26.22
C ASP A 741 7.42 41.91 -25.01
N GLY A 742 7.79 40.68 -24.67
CA GLY A 742 7.15 39.91 -23.60
C GLY A 742 6.30 38.69 -24.03
N ASN A 743 5.97 37.84 -23.05
CA ASN A 743 5.45 36.48 -23.26
C ASN A 743 3.91 36.36 -23.09
N LEU A 744 3.19 36.34 -24.23
CA LEU A 744 1.72 36.21 -24.27
C LEU A 744 1.19 34.92 -23.62
N ILE A 745 1.93 33.82 -23.70
CA ILE A 745 1.47 32.49 -23.29
C ILE A 745 1.53 32.31 -21.77
N GLN A 746 2.48 32.97 -21.11
CA GLN A 746 2.58 33.01 -19.64
C GLN A 746 1.85 34.20 -19.03
N ASN A 747 1.19 35.03 -19.85
CA ASN A 747 0.62 36.32 -19.43
C ASN A 747 1.63 37.18 -18.67
N ASN A 748 2.91 37.09 -19.08
CA ASN A 748 3.98 37.92 -18.57
C ASN A 748 4.21 39.03 -19.61
N ILE A 749 3.77 40.24 -19.28
CA ILE A 749 3.81 41.40 -20.16
C ILE A 749 4.73 42.40 -19.48
N ASP A 750 5.71 42.95 -20.21
CA ASP A 750 6.69 43.86 -19.64
C ASP A 750 6.03 45.12 -19.06
N GLY A 751 6.19 45.28 -17.74
CA GLY A 751 5.75 46.43 -16.96
C GLY A 751 4.40 46.30 -16.23
N ILE A 752 4.16 47.21 -15.27
CA ILE A 752 2.90 47.32 -14.55
C ILE A 752 1.79 47.72 -15.54
N ASN A 753 0.83 46.82 -15.79
CA ASN A 753 -0.28 47.01 -16.74
C ASN A 753 0.15 47.16 -18.23
N GLY A 754 1.34 46.66 -18.61
CA GLY A 754 1.82 46.67 -20.00
C GLY A 754 2.29 48.05 -20.50
N ILE A 755 2.67 48.95 -19.58
CA ILE A 755 3.16 50.30 -19.90
C ILE A 755 4.52 50.26 -20.62
N ASP A 756 5.35 49.26 -20.33
CA ASP A 756 6.70 49.17 -20.87
C ASP A 756 6.75 48.43 -22.23
N SER A 757 5.63 47.83 -22.67
CA SER A 757 5.54 47.19 -23.98
C SER A 757 5.64 48.18 -25.16
N ILE A 758 6.06 47.71 -26.34
CA ILE A 758 6.14 48.43 -27.62
C ILE A 758 4.83 49.14 -28.01
N THR A 759 3.66 48.74 -27.47
CA THR A 759 2.37 49.40 -27.73
C THR A 759 1.89 50.31 -26.60
N SER A 760 2.62 50.39 -25.48
CA SER A 760 2.19 50.96 -24.19
C SER A 760 0.86 50.38 -23.67
N LYS A 761 0.54 49.13 -24.02
CA LYS A 761 -0.67 48.42 -23.59
C LYS A 761 -0.34 46.97 -23.29
N SER A 762 -1.20 46.31 -22.51
CA SER A 762 -1.18 44.85 -22.30
C SER A 762 -1.57 44.02 -23.54
N SER A 763 -1.68 44.65 -24.71
CA SER A 763 -2.11 44.00 -25.95
C SER A 763 -1.01 44.14 -27.00
N PRO A 764 -0.67 43.09 -27.76
CA PRO A 764 0.38 43.13 -28.77
C PRO A 764 -0.01 44.04 -29.95
N TYR A 765 0.99 44.45 -30.72
CA TYR A 765 0.72 45.04 -32.03
C TYR A 765 0.09 44.00 -32.95
N LEU A 766 -1.05 44.34 -33.56
CA LEU A 766 -1.74 43.49 -34.52
C LEU A 766 -1.47 43.98 -35.93
N PHE A 767 -0.92 43.10 -36.77
CA PHE A 767 -0.82 43.35 -38.20
C PHE A 767 -2.22 43.52 -38.82
N PRO A 768 -2.45 44.56 -39.63
CA PRO A 768 -3.74 44.80 -40.26
C PRO A 768 -4.23 43.62 -41.09
N ASN A 769 -5.55 43.50 -41.23
CA ASN A 769 -6.14 42.51 -42.12
C ASN A 769 -5.70 42.78 -43.58
N GLY A 770 -5.28 41.72 -44.28
CA GLY A 770 -4.79 41.79 -45.66
C GLY A 770 -3.30 42.07 -45.79
N THR A 771 -2.55 42.23 -44.69
CA THR A 771 -1.09 42.40 -44.76
C THR A 771 -0.43 41.15 -45.30
N THR A 772 0.28 41.28 -46.42
CA THR A 772 1.03 40.19 -47.05
C THR A 772 2.46 40.61 -47.34
N LEU A 773 3.39 39.65 -47.28
CA LEU A 773 4.81 39.87 -47.53
C LEU A 773 5.29 38.87 -48.57
N ALA A 774 5.70 39.35 -49.76
CA ALA A 774 6.20 38.47 -50.82
C ALA A 774 7.58 37.87 -50.47
N PRO A 775 8.01 36.77 -51.10
CA PRO A 775 9.34 36.19 -50.91
C PRO A 775 10.45 37.23 -51.02
N GLY A 776 11.35 37.26 -50.03
CA GLY A 776 12.49 38.18 -50.00
C GLY A 776 12.14 39.64 -49.73
N LYS A 777 10.92 39.93 -49.26
CA LYS A 777 10.49 41.28 -48.88
C LYS A 777 10.50 41.48 -47.37
N TYR A 778 10.50 42.75 -46.98
CA TYR A 778 10.65 43.23 -45.60
C TYR A 778 9.41 43.99 -45.12
N ALA A 779 9.07 43.79 -43.85
CA ALA A 779 8.12 44.61 -43.09
C ALA A 779 8.89 45.32 -41.97
N VAL A 780 8.72 46.64 -41.83
CA VAL A 780 9.42 47.43 -40.81
C VAL A 780 8.40 48.09 -39.89
N ILE A 781 8.49 47.80 -38.59
CA ILE A 781 7.63 48.38 -37.57
C ILE A 781 8.45 49.38 -36.78
N TRP A 782 8.21 50.66 -37.02
CA TRP A 782 8.81 51.76 -36.29
C TRP A 782 8.07 51.97 -34.97
N ILE A 783 8.81 52.09 -33.87
CA ILE A 783 8.21 52.36 -32.56
C ILE A 783 7.80 53.84 -32.46
N GLY A 784 8.63 54.74 -32.97
CA GLY A 784 8.35 56.18 -33.03
C GLY A 784 7.29 56.60 -34.06
N LYS A 785 7.13 57.92 -34.21
CA LYS A 785 6.14 58.54 -35.10
C LYS A 785 6.62 58.58 -36.54
N ASN A 786 5.66 58.55 -37.48
CA ASN A 786 5.91 58.71 -38.90
C ASN A 786 6.48 60.10 -39.24
N ASN A 787 7.72 60.13 -39.74
CA ASN A 787 8.42 61.32 -40.23
C ASN A 787 9.48 60.95 -41.31
N PRO A 788 10.15 61.91 -41.97
CA PRO A 788 11.11 61.64 -43.04
C PRO A 788 12.34 60.79 -42.65
N ASN A 789 12.72 60.75 -41.37
CA ASN A 789 13.83 59.95 -40.87
C ASN A 789 13.42 58.52 -40.50
N HIS A 790 12.13 58.24 -40.36
CA HIS A 790 11.57 56.93 -40.01
C HIS A 790 10.88 56.31 -41.23
N GLN A 791 11.64 56.20 -42.33
CA GLN A 791 11.19 55.63 -43.60
C GLN A 791 12.17 54.58 -44.09
N SER A 792 11.66 53.45 -44.57
CA SER A 792 12.41 52.47 -45.35
C SER A 792 11.74 52.25 -46.71
N PRO A 793 12.17 52.99 -47.75
CA PRO A 793 11.57 52.91 -49.09
C PRO A 793 11.67 51.52 -49.76
N LYS A 794 12.56 50.65 -49.27
CA LYS A 794 12.75 49.29 -49.80
C LYS A 794 11.85 48.25 -49.08
N ALA A 795 11.29 48.58 -47.92
CA ALA A 795 10.32 47.75 -47.22
C ALA A 795 8.97 47.74 -47.96
N THR A 796 8.33 46.57 -48.01
CA THR A 796 7.01 46.42 -48.65
C THR A 796 5.87 46.79 -47.71
N VAL A 797 6.09 46.64 -46.40
CA VAL A 797 5.14 47.00 -45.35
C VAL A 797 5.85 47.89 -44.33
N GLN A 798 5.20 48.98 -43.92
CA GLN A 798 5.69 49.84 -42.84
C GLN A 798 4.54 50.20 -41.89
N ALA A 799 4.84 50.28 -40.60
CA ALA A 799 3.93 50.79 -39.57
C ALA A 799 4.68 51.65 -38.56
N TRP A 800 3.94 52.52 -37.85
CA TRP A 800 4.46 53.42 -36.82
C TRP A 800 3.58 53.30 -35.57
N LEU A 801 4.18 52.99 -34.42
CA LEU A 801 3.43 52.80 -33.17
C LEU A 801 3.22 54.11 -32.39
N GLU A 802 3.91 55.19 -32.80
CA GLU A 802 3.81 56.53 -32.19
C GLU A 802 4.16 56.56 -30.70
N GLN A 803 5.10 55.71 -30.26
CA GLN A 803 5.55 55.63 -28.88
C GLN A 803 6.92 56.34 -28.70
N THR A 804 7.17 56.82 -27.48
CA THR A 804 8.55 57.08 -27.00
C THR A 804 9.37 55.79 -27.02
N PRO A 805 10.69 55.80 -26.82
CA PRO A 805 11.50 54.58 -26.76
C PRO A 805 10.88 53.54 -25.81
N LYS A 806 10.86 52.29 -26.27
CA LYS A 806 10.29 51.14 -25.55
C LYS A 806 11.22 49.95 -25.48
N LEU A 807 12.06 49.75 -26.50
CA LEU A 807 13.02 48.68 -26.47
C LEU A 807 14.15 49.05 -25.48
N ASN A 808 14.24 48.33 -24.37
CA ASN A 808 15.18 48.55 -23.29
C ASN A 808 16.62 48.28 -23.71
N ASN A 809 17.43 49.33 -23.57
CA ASN A 809 18.84 49.36 -23.92
C ASN A 809 19.73 48.29 -23.25
N ASP A 810 19.33 47.82 -22.07
CA ASP A 810 20.06 46.81 -21.31
C ASP A 810 19.59 45.37 -21.62
N GLY A 811 18.47 45.22 -22.34
CA GLY A 811 18.00 43.97 -22.93
C GLY A 811 16.49 43.76 -22.85
N ASP A 812 15.92 43.28 -23.96
CA ASP A 812 14.56 42.76 -24.08
C ASP A 812 14.53 41.42 -24.82
N ASP A 813 13.34 40.83 -24.86
CA ASP A 813 12.95 39.90 -25.89
C ASP A 813 11.85 40.42 -26.83
N ILE A 814 11.81 39.88 -28.04
CA ILE A 814 10.83 40.23 -29.06
C ILE A 814 10.20 38.93 -29.56
N TRP A 815 8.88 38.88 -29.43
CA TRP A 815 8.06 37.74 -29.79
C TRP A 815 7.21 38.06 -31.01
N LEU A 816 7.28 37.18 -32.00
CA LEU A 816 6.37 37.17 -33.14
C LEU A 816 5.45 35.96 -33.01
N TYR A 817 4.14 36.20 -32.98
CA TYR A 817 3.13 35.16 -33.02
C TYR A 817 2.24 35.29 -34.24
N ASP A 818 1.70 34.16 -34.69
CA ASP A 818 0.66 34.16 -35.72
C ASP A 818 -0.72 34.55 -35.13
N ASN A 819 -1.74 34.49 -35.98
CA ASN A 819 -3.11 34.80 -35.57
C ASN A 819 -3.73 33.74 -34.63
N GLN A 820 -3.11 32.57 -34.44
CA GLN A 820 -3.50 31.51 -33.48
C GLN A 820 -2.70 31.55 -32.16
N ASN A 821 -1.86 32.56 -31.92
CA ASN A 821 -0.94 32.62 -30.76
C ASN A 821 0.16 31.56 -30.78
N GLN A 822 0.48 30.97 -31.94
CA GLN A 822 1.65 30.10 -32.07
C GLN A 822 2.88 30.96 -32.33
N ILE A 823 4.01 30.60 -31.73
CA ILE A 823 5.25 31.36 -31.84
C ILE A 823 5.82 31.16 -33.26
N VAL A 824 5.94 32.23 -34.01
CA VAL A 824 6.58 32.25 -35.33
C VAL A 824 8.08 32.43 -35.16
N ASP A 825 8.48 33.42 -34.37
CA ASP A 825 9.88 33.72 -34.14
C ASP A 825 10.12 34.40 -32.80
N TYR A 826 11.35 34.32 -32.31
CA TYR A 826 11.79 34.92 -31.06
C TYR A 826 13.25 35.34 -31.16
N ILE A 827 13.53 36.58 -30.76
CA ILE A 827 14.89 37.03 -30.49
C ILE A 827 14.96 37.67 -29.12
N ALA A 828 16.15 37.69 -28.55
CA ALA A 828 16.42 38.46 -27.34
C ALA A 828 17.83 39.03 -27.39
N TYR A 829 18.08 40.09 -26.64
CA TYR A 829 19.37 40.75 -26.54
C TYR A 829 19.62 41.20 -25.10
N GLY A 830 20.90 41.34 -24.73
CA GLY A 830 21.26 41.80 -23.39
C GLY A 830 20.81 40.87 -22.25
N SER A 831 20.65 41.47 -21.07
CA SER A 831 20.35 40.76 -19.82
C SER A 831 19.55 41.60 -18.82
N GLY A 832 18.76 42.55 -19.32
CA GLY A 832 17.83 43.36 -18.51
C GLY A 832 16.79 42.51 -17.77
N SER A 833 16.11 43.10 -16.79
CA SER A 833 14.99 42.47 -16.07
C SER A 833 13.78 42.21 -16.97
N GLU A 834 13.76 42.87 -18.11
CA GLU A 834 12.70 42.89 -19.11
C GLU A 834 12.85 41.73 -20.11
N VAL A 835 13.99 41.02 -20.08
CA VAL A 835 14.12 39.72 -20.75
C VAL A 835 13.27 38.68 -19.99
N ASN A 836 12.09 38.38 -20.54
CA ASN A 836 11.13 37.43 -19.97
C ASN A 836 11.60 35.97 -20.05
N THR A 837 10.80 35.05 -19.46
CA THR A 837 11.02 33.60 -19.63
C THR A 837 11.03 33.26 -21.13
N PRO A 838 12.17 32.80 -21.68
CA PRO A 838 12.29 32.50 -23.10
C PRO A 838 11.42 31.31 -23.49
N PRO A 839 11.16 31.09 -24.80
CA PRO A 839 10.54 29.87 -25.26
C PRO A 839 11.32 28.65 -24.73
N PRO A 840 10.63 27.56 -24.33
CA PRO A 840 11.32 26.35 -23.92
C PRO A 840 12.34 25.88 -24.95
N THR A 841 13.53 25.50 -24.50
CA THR A 841 14.68 25.18 -25.36
C THR A 841 14.41 24.03 -26.34
N PHE A 842 13.50 23.10 -26.01
CA PHE A 842 13.12 22.00 -26.90
C PHE A 842 12.35 22.45 -28.16
N LEU A 843 11.77 23.66 -28.16
CA LEU A 843 11.15 24.25 -29.34
C LEU A 843 12.21 24.71 -30.36
N ASN A 844 13.47 24.79 -29.93
CA ASN A 844 14.61 25.21 -30.75
C ASN A 844 14.36 26.55 -31.47
N LEU A 845 13.74 27.51 -30.78
CA LEU A 845 13.44 28.84 -31.33
C LEU A 845 14.53 29.87 -31.03
N TRP A 846 15.29 29.69 -29.94
CA TRP A 846 16.39 30.59 -29.61
C TRP A 846 17.43 29.95 -28.72
N ASN A 847 18.69 30.10 -29.12
CA ASN A 847 19.85 29.78 -28.31
C ASN A 847 20.52 31.08 -27.86
N SER A 848 20.41 31.35 -26.57
CA SER A 848 20.88 32.58 -25.92
C SER A 848 22.38 32.63 -25.58
N THR A 849 23.17 31.63 -26.00
CA THR A 849 24.61 31.51 -25.62
C THR A 849 25.43 32.79 -25.83
N TYR A 850 25.16 33.55 -26.90
CA TYR A 850 25.89 34.79 -27.24
C TYR A 850 25.03 36.06 -27.12
N GLN A 851 23.83 35.95 -26.57
CA GLN A 851 22.83 37.02 -26.50
C GLN A 851 23.35 38.30 -25.84
N SER A 852 24.14 38.17 -24.78
CA SER A 852 24.69 39.32 -24.04
C SER A 852 25.60 40.20 -24.90
N ALA A 853 26.24 39.65 -25.95
CA ALA A 853 27.07 40.42 -26.85
C ALA A 853 26.27 41.41 -27.72
N LEU A 854 24.97 41.16 -27.89
CA LEU A 854 24.08 42.00 -28.69
C LEU A 854 23.77 43.34 -28.00
N ALA A 855 23.87 43.41 -26.66
CA ALA A 855 23.76 44.67 -25.90
C ALA A 855 24.85 45.70 -26.27
N GLY A 856 25.92 45.27 -26.96
CA GLY A 856 27.04 46.10 -27.36
C GLY A 856 26.77 47.07 -28.52
N ALA A 857 25.55 47.15 -29.06
CA ALA A 857 25.23 48.14 -30.09
C ALA A 857 25.43 49.58 -29.54
N LEU A 858 25.91 50.46 -30.41
CA LEU A 858 26.03 51.89 -30.14
C LEU A 858 24.68 52.59 -30.36
N SER A 859 24.47 53.76 -29.74
CA SER A 859 23.33 54.60 -30.12
C SER A 859 23.44 54.95 -31.60
N GLY A 860 22.35 54.76 -32.35
CA GLY A 860 22.36 54.89 -33.81
C GLY A 860 22.66 53.60 -34.59
N GLN A 861 22.81 52.45 -33.92
CA GLN A 861 23.22 51.19 -34.52
C GLN A 861 22.21 50.07 -34.21
N SER A 862 21.77 49.35 -35.24
CA SER A 862 20.94 48.16 -35.09
C SER A 862 21.77 46.91 -34.80
N ILE A 863 21.08 45.82 -34.44
CA ILE A 863 21.58 44.45 -34.52
C ILE A 863 20.95 43.77 -35.74
N SER A 864 21.78 43.12 -36.55
CA SER A 864 21.38 42.47 -37.80
C SER A 864 21.72 40.99 -37.78
N LEU A 865 20.83 40.17 -38.34
CA LEU A 865 21.08 38.77 -38.63
C LEU A 865 22.04 38.61 -39.81
N THR A 866 23.05 37.76 -39.67
CA THR A 866 23.91 37.30 -40.76
C THR A 866 23.94 35.78 -40.83
N LYS A 867 23.60 35.15 -41.96
CA LYS A 867 23.23 35.78 -43.23
C LYS A 867 21.79 36.32 -43.19
N ASN A 868 21.54 37.39 -43.92
CA ASN A 868 20.19 37.93 -44.11
C ASN A 868 19.19 36.81 -44.43
N GLY A 869 18.09 36.76 -43.70
CA GLY A 869 17.01 35.82 -44.00
C GLY A 869 17.27 34.37 -43.61
N LEU A 870 18.41 34.06 -42.97
CA LEU A 870 18.76 32.70 -42.56
C LEU A 870 18.92 32.66 -41.05
N ASP A 871 17.80 32.51 -40.35
CA ASP A 871 17.83 32.36 -38.91
C ASP A 871 18.18 30.92 -38.51
N GLY A 872 19.28 30.78 -37.77
CA GLY A 872 19.71 29.52 -37.17
C GLY A 872 19.14 29.31 -35.77
N ASN A 873 18.20 30.16 -35.34
CA ASN A 873 17.63 30.20 -34.00
C ASN A 873 18.73 30.34 -32.93
N THR A 874 19.76 31.12 -33.25
CA THR A 874 20.93 31.31 -32.39
C THR A 874 21.42 32.75 -32.41
N SER A 875 21.65 33.27 -31.21
CA SER A 875 22.30 34.58 -30.99
C SER A 875 23.69 34.69 -31.63
N ALA A 876 24.36 33.57 -31.95
CA ALA A 876 25.70 33.57 -32.56
C ALA A 876 25.78 34.27 -33.93
N CYS A 877 24.69 34.26 -34.69
CA CYS A 877 24.60 34.83 -36.04
C CYS A 877 24.00 36.24 -36.06
N TRP A 878 23.75 36.80 -34.89
CA TRP A 878 23.34 38.19 -34.74
C TRP A 878 24.56 39.04 -34.35
N GLU A 879 24.64 40.26 -34.85
CA GLU A 879 25.69 41.19 -34.47
C GLU A 879 25.22 42.64 -34.53
N PRO A 880 25.79 43.56 -33.74
CA PRO A 880 25.69 44.99 -34.03
C PRO A 880 26.14 45.23 -35.47
N THR A 881 25.33 45.93 -36.26
CA THR A 881 25.50 46.06 -37.71
C THR A 881 26.89 46.60 -38.05
N THR A 882 27.60 45.93 -38.96
CA THR A 882 29.02 46.15 -39.37
C THR A 882 30.11 45.80 -38.35
N SER A 883 29.80 45.17 -37.20
CA SER A 883 30.80 44.91 -36.15
C SER A 883 31.72 43.71 -36.40
N ALA A 884 31.31 42.75 -37.23
CA ALA A 884 32.00 41.48 -37.45
C ALA A 884 32.15 40.58 -36.22
N ILE A 885 31.33 40.79 -35.18
CA ILE A 885 31.32 39.99 -33.97
C ILE A 885 30.84 38.56 -34.25
N ALA A 886 29.81 38.38 -35.09
CA ALA A 886 29.23 37.06 -35.40
C ALA A 886 30.27 36.10 -36.02
N LYS A 887 31.26 36.65 -36.74
CA LYS A 887 32.40 35.90 -37.30
C LYS A 887 33.15 35.08 -36.24
N THR A 888 33.21 35.59 -35.02
CA THR A 888 33.99 35.00 -33.92
C THR A 888 33.14 34.22 -32.92
N GLN A 889 31.81 34.27 -33.04
CA GLN A 889 30.85 33.67 -32.11
C GLN A 889 30.26 32.34 -32.59
N GLY A 890 30.87 31.72 -33.60
CA GLY A 890 30.42 30.43 -34.12
C GLY A 890 29.34 30.50 -35.20
N CYS A 891 29.05 31.69 -35.75
CA CYS A 891 28.18 31.79 -36.92
C CYS A 891 28.83 31.14 -38.15
N THR A 892 28.27 30.00 -38.59
CA THR A 892 28.81 29.24 -39.71
C THR A 892 28.48 29.94 -41.03
N ASN A 893 29.48 30.08 -41.91
CA ASN A 893 29.37 30.81 -43.18
C ASN A 893 29.06 32.32 -43.03
N TYR A 894 29.51 32.96 -41.96
CA TYR A 894 29.42 34.41 -41.75
C TYR A 894 29.60 35.24 -43.04
N LEU A 895 28.68 36.16 -43.29
CA LEU A 895 28.85 37.25 -44.27
C LEU A 895 28.93 38.60 -43.53
N PRO A 896 29.78 39.53 -43.97
CA PRO A 896 29.78 40.89 -43.43
C PRO A 896 28.39 41.51 -43.51
N THR A 897 27.89 42.00 -42.37
CA THR A 897 26.71 42.86 -42.38
C THR A 897 27.07 44.22 -42.98
N ARG A 898 26.14 44.87 -43.70
CA ARG A 898 26.39 46.11 -44.44
C ARG A 898 25.61 47.29 -43.86
N ASN A 899 26.14 48.48 -44.06
CA ASN A 899 25.43 49.73 -43.79
C ASN A 899 24.88 50.29 -45.09
N THR A 900 23.56 50.51 -45.16
CA THR A 900 22.91 51.12 -46.33
C THR A 900 22.60 52.60 -46.14
N ASP A 901 22.76 53.14 -44.93
CA ASP A 901 22.59 54.56 -44.68
C ASP A 901 23.77 55.36 -45.26
N THR A 902 23.48 56.16 -46.27
CA THR A 902 24.45 57.03 -46.94
C THR A 902 24.65 58.37 -46.22
N THR A 903 23.82 58.70 -45.22
CA THR A 903 23.92 59.96 -44.46
C THR A 903 24.94 59.88 -43.32
N GLY A 904 25.33 58.67 -42.92
CA GLY A 904 26.27 58.40 -41.83
C GLY A 904 25.68 58.61 -40.44
N LYS A 905 24.37 58.86 -40.34
CA LYS A 905 23.65 59.07 -39.08
C LYS A 905 23.37 57.73 -38.39
N TYR A 906 23.13 56.69 -39.16
CA TYR A 906 22.74 55.37 -38.71
C TYR A 906 23.69 54.29 -39.24
N LYS A 907 23.73 53.17 -38.54
CA LYS A 907 24.37 51.92 -39.00
C LYS A 907 23.31 50.84 -39.08
N THR A 908 22.71 50.68 -40.25
CA THR A 908 21.55 49.81 -40.47
C THR A 908 21.40 49.41 -41.94
N SER A 909 20.73 48.29 -42.18
CA SER A 909 20.30 47.81 -43.50
C SER A 909 18.78 47.94 -43.70
N VAL A 910 18.07 48.71 -42.88
CA VAL A 910 16.60 48.73 -42.80
C VAL A 910 15.89 48.69 -44.16
N GLY A 911 15.08 47.65 -44.33
CA GLY A 911 14.31 47.25 -45.51
C GLY A 911 15.14 46.68 -46.67
N ALA A 912 16.40 46.34 -46.47
CA ALA A 912 17.30 45.81 -47.47
C ALA A 912 18.07 44.58 -46.95
N ASN A 913 18.79 43.91 -47.86
CA ASN A 913 19.62 42.76 -47.46
C ASN A 913 20.71 43.19 -46.48
N ASN A 914 20.86 42.45 -45.37
CA ASN A 914 21.92 42.69 -44.39
C ASN A 914 23.33 42.44 -44.96
N ASN A 915 23.51 41.75 -46.11
CA ASN A 915 24.80 41.39 -46.72
C ASN A 915 24.89 41.76 -48.23
N ASP A 916 26.08 41.55 -48.86
CA ASP A 916 26.35 41.73 -50.31
C ASP A 916 26.63 40.38 -51.06
N PRO A 917 25.69 39.80 -51.83
CA PRO A 917 25.84 38.47 -52.45
C PRO A 917 26.48 38.44 -53.88
N ALA A 918 27.29 37.41 -54.17
CA ALA A 918 27.90 37.14 -55.50
C ALA A 918 27.06 36.17 -56.37
N LYS A 919 27.12 36.28 -57.73
CA LYS A 919 26.33 35.45 -58.69
C LYS A 919 27.10 35.13 -60.00
N LEU A 920 27.29 33.85 -60.33
CA LEU A 920 27.91 33.36 -61.59
C LEU A 920 26.84 32.80 -62.55
N VAL A 921 26.94 33.13 -63.84
CA VAL A 921 26.04 32.70 -64.93
C VAL A 921 26.85 31.92 -65.97
N LEU A 922 26.32 30.80 -66.50
CA LEU A 922 26.97 29.93 -67.48
C LEU A 922 26.03 29.60 -68.66
N VAL A 923 26.54 29.61 -69.90
CA VAL A 923 25.78 29.29 -71.12
C VAL A 923 26.62 28.41 -72.05
N LYS A 924 26.12 27.26 -72.54
CA LYS A 924 26.84 26.35 -73.45
C LYS A 924 26.19 26.30 -74.84
N ARG A 925 27.01 26.24 -75.91
CA ARG A 925 26.59 26.20 -77.32
C ARG A 925 27.46 25.26 -78.16
N ILE A 926 26.90 24.75 -79.26
CA ILE A 926 27.65 24.12 -80.36
C ILE A 926 28.07 25.23 -81.32
N THR A 927 29.36 25.38 -81.58
CA THR A 927 29.92 26.49 -82.37
C THR A 927 30.52 26.07 -83.70
N LYS A 928 30.83 24.79 -83.91
CA LYS A 928 31.33 24.27 -85.21
C LYS A 928 30.97 22.80 -85.40
N ILE A 929 30.68 22.40 -86.64
CA ILE A 929 30.46 21.01 -87.05
C ILE A 929 31.30 20.74 -88.30
N ASN A 930 32.19 19.75 -88.25
CA ASN A 930 33.08 19.36 -89.35
C ASN A 930 33.86 20.53 -89.97
N GLY A 931 34.36 21.46 -89.14
CA GLY A 931 35.08 22.64 -89.62
C GLY A 931 34.20 23.85 -89.97
N ALA A 932 32.89 23.67 -90.15
CA ALA A 932 31.96 24.75 -90.49
C ALA A 932 31.42 25.46 -89.23
N GLU A 933 31.60 26.78 -89.17
CA GLU A 933 31.10 27.64 -88.08
C GLU A 933 29.57 27.64 -88.02
N VAL A 934 29.02 27.52 -86.80
CA VAL A 934 27.61 27.73 -86.52
C VAL A 934 27.41 29.21 -86.19
N THR A 935 26.82 29.96 -87.13
CA THR A 935 26.71 31.43 -87.05
C THR A 935 25.43 31.93 -86.38
N GLU A 936 24.63 31.05 -85.81
CA GLU A 936 23.35 31.39 -85.16
C GLU A 936 23.56 32.05 -83.79
N TYR A 937 22.57 32.85 -83.37
CA TYR A 937 22.42 33.38 -82.02
C TYR A 937 21.07 32.92 -81.49
N VAL A 938 21.09 32.15 -80.41
CA VAL A 938 19.89 31.56 -79.81
C VAL A 938 19.54 32.35 -78.56
N ASP A 939 18.29 32.81 -78.49
CA ASP A 939 17.62 33.30 -77.28
C ASP A 939 16.78 32.16 -76.68
N ASP A 940 17.23 31.60 -75.57
CA ASP A 940 16.48 30.63 -74.81
C ASP A 940 15.33 31.32 -74.07
N THR A 941 14.15 31.33 -74.67
CA THR A 941 12.93 31.89 -74.06
C THR A 941 12.16 30.89 -73.20
N THR A 942 12.56 29.62 -73.22
CA THR A 942 11.71 28.50 -72.78
C THR A 942 12.20 27.80 -71.53
N SER A 943 13.52 27.77 -71.27
CA SER A 943 14.02 27.06 -70.11
C SER A 943 13.79 27.83 -68.80
N ALA A 944 13.87 27.11 -67.68
CA ALA A 944 13.87 27.69 -66.35
C ALA A 944 15.05 28.66 -66.12
N LYS A 945 16.06 28.63 -67.00
CA LYS A 945 17.26 29.47 -66.97
C LYS A 945 17.29 30.49 -68.11
N LYS A 946 16.16 30.79 -68.75
CA LYS A 946 16.06 31.84 -69.79
C LYS A 946 16.65 33.20 -69.41
N ASN A 947 16.55 33.56 -68.13
CA ASN A 947 17.10 34.83 -67.63
C ASN A 947 18.63 34.84 -67.58
N ASP A 948 19.28 33.67 -67.61
CA ASP A 948 20.73 33.55 -67.65
C ASP A 948 21.26 33.90 -69.06
N ASP A 949 20.50 33.57 -70.11
CA ASP A 949 20.81 33.93 -71.50
C ASP A 949 20.59 35.43 -71.76
N ASN A 950 19.59 35.98 -71.08
CA ASN A 950 19.14 37.37 -71.22
C ASN A 950 19.64 38.28 -70.09
N ASP A 951 20.68 37.87 -69.34
CA ASP A 951 21.28 38.71 -68.31
C ASP A 951 21.82 40.00 -68.95
N PRO A 952 21.41 41.19 -68.47
CA PRO A 952 21.75 42.46 -69.11
C PRO A 952 23.26 42.71 -69.17
N ASN A 953 24.05 42.03 -68.33
CA ASN A 953 25.48 42.23 -68.22
C ASN A 953 26.32 41.42 -69.23
N TRP A 954 25.69 40.62 -70.10
CA TRP A 954 26.41 40.03 -71.24
C TRP A 954 26.89 41.10 -72.22
N PRO A 955 28.02 40.89 -72.91
CA PRO A 955 28.49 41.85 -73.92
C PRO A 955 27.50 41.96 -75.08
N ASN A 956 27.36 43.16 -75.64
CA ASN A 956 26.51 43.42 -76.81
C ASN A 956 25.05 42.94 -76.65
N SER A 957 24.45 43.15 -75.47
CA SER A 957 23.09 42.72 -75.07
C SER A 957 21.96 43.71 -75.46
N ASN A 958 22.23 44.65 -76.38
CA ASN A 958 21.40 45.84 -76.65
C ASN A 958 19.95 45.60 -77.11
N SER A 959 19.54 44.35 -77.38
CA SER A 959 18.21 44.00 -77.88
C SER A 959 17.56 42.83 -77.12
N GLY A 960 17.99 42.56 -75.89
CA GLY A 960 17.43 41.51 -75.04
C GLY A 960 18.01 40.11 -75.24
N PHE A 961 18.97 39.94 -76.16
CA PHE A 961 19.81 38.75 -76.32
C PHE A 961 21.24 39.17 -76.70
N SER A 962 22.25 38.37 -76.35
CA SER A 962 23.66 38.71 -76.56
C SER A 962 24.26 38.08 -77.82
N THR A 963 24.87 38.90 -78.69
CA THR A 963 25.66 38.41 -79.84
C THR A 963 27.04 37.86 -79.45
N PHE A 964 27.41 37.94 -78.17
CA PHE A 964 28.61 37.26 -77.66
C PHE A 964 28.39 35.75 -77.54
N LEU A 965 27.15 35.32 -77.26
CA LEU A 965 26.75 33.92 -77.04
C LEU A 965 26.50 33.16 -78.36
N ARG A 966 27.41 33.30 -79.33
CA ARG A 966 27.30 32.63 -80.65
C ARG A 966 27.22 31.12 -80.53
N GLY A 967 26.40 30.50 -81.38
CA GLY A 967 26.27 29.07 -81.56
C GLY A 967 24.85 28.59 -81.32
N ALA A 968 24.60 27.32 -81.60
CA ALA A 968 23.28 26.71 -81.48
C ALA A 968 23.16 25.88 -80.19
N ILE A 969 21.94 25.78 -79.65
CA ILE A 969 21.60 24.78 -78.61
C ILE A 969 21.41 23.40 -79.27
N ASN A 970 20.86 23.36 -80.50
CA ASN A 970 20.67 22.15 -81.29
C ASN A 970 21.33 22.31 -82.67
N GLY A 971 22.46 21.64 -82.86
CA GLY A 971 23.22 21.67 -84.13
C GLY A 971 22.71 20.71 -85.22
N GLY A 972 21.58 20.03 -85.00
CA GLY A 972 21.02 19.04 -85.93
C GLY A 972 21.59 17.62 -85.76
N LYS A 973 21.39 16.77 -86.77
CA LYS A 973 21.83 15.37 -86.75
C LYS A 973 23.29 15.25 -87.20
N VAL A 974 24.06 14.46 -86.45
CA VAL A 974 25.47 14.12 -86.73
C VAL A 974 25.62 12.62 -86.89
N LYS A 975 26.70 12.16 -87.53
CA LYS A 975 27.00 10.74 -87.75
C LYS A 975 28.38 10.36 -87.18
N PRO A 976 28.66 9.07 -86.94
CA PRO A 976 29.99 8.60 -86.55
C PRO A 976 31.10 9.17 -87.45
N GLY A 977 32.14 9.72 -86.81
CA GLY A 977 33.26 10.38 -87.47
C GLY A 977 33.17 11.90 -87.58
N ASP A 978 31.99 12.51 -87.38
CA ASP A 978 31.84 13.97 -87.38
C ASP A 978 32.54 14.61 -86.17
N GLU A 979 33.09 15.81 -86.33
CA GLU A 979 33.75 16.60 -85.29
C GLU A 979 32.92 17.82 -84.89
N LEU A 980 32.73 18.04 -83.59
CA LEU A 980 31.88 19.09 -83.02
C LEU A 980 32.71 19.97 -82.07
N GLU A 981 32.61 21.30 -82.19
CA GLU A 981 33.16 22.27 -81.24
C GLU A 981 32.05 22.73 -80.29
N TYR A 982 32.32 22.69 -78.98
CA TYR A 982 31.50 23.27 -77.94
C TYR A 982 32.16 24.51 -77.36
N THR A 983 31.34 25.52 -77.05
CA THR A 983 31.75 26.72 -76.31
C THR A 983 30.90 26.88 -75.04
N ILE A 984 31.53 27.10 -73.90
CA ILE A 984 30.90 27.46 -72.62
C ILE A 984 31.25 28.92 -72.29
N TYR A 985 30.27 29.80 -72.33
CA TYR A 985 30.35 31.19 -71.90
C TYR A 985 30.09 31.33 -70.39
N PHE A 986 30.72 32.30 -69.74
CA PHE A 986 30.52 32.61 -68.32
C PHE A 986 30.47 34.12 -68.04
N LEU A 987 29.71 34.52 -67.01
CA LEU A 987 29.49 35.93 -66.58
C LEU A 987 29.34 36.04 -65.05
N SER A 988 29.96 37.05 -64.44
CA SER A 988 29.71 37.48 -63.04
C SER A 988 28.67 38.60 -62.99
N SER A 989 27.48 38.34 -62.43
CA SER A 989 26.33 39.28 -62.42
C SER A 989 25.77 39.64 -61.03
N GLY A 990 26.49 39.35 -59.94
CA GLY A 990 26.11 39.70 -58.57
C GLY A 990 26.61 41.07 -58.12
N GLU A 991 26.18 41.51 -56.92
CA GLU A 991 26.66 42.76 -56.28
C GLU A 991 28.07 42.63 -55.69
N GLY A 992 28.64 41.41 -55.68
CA GLY A 992 30.02 41.14 -55.24
C GLY A 992 30.85 40.36 -56.27
N ALA A 993 32.17 40.64 -56.31
CA ALA A 993 33.13 39.96 -57.18
C ALA A 993 33.31 38.46 -56.84
N ILE A 994 33.62 37.63 -57.83
CA ILE A 994 33.72 36.16 -57.70
C ILE A 994 35.18 35.72 -57.62
N LYS A 995 35.47 34.73 -56.77
CA LYS A 995 36.80 34.15 -56.55
C LYS A 995 36.77 32.63 -56.74
N ASN A 996 37.91 32.03 -57.10
CA ASN A 996 38.13 30.57 -57.13
C ASN A 996 37.12 29.78 -58.00
N VAL A 997 37.05 30.09 -59.30
CA VAL A 997 36.10 29.45 -60.22
C VAL A 997 36.77 28.36 -61.05
N ASN A 998 36.29 27.12 -60.91
CA ASN A 998 36.60 26.00 -61.79
C ASN A 998 35.35 25.58 -62.54
N ILE A 999 35.47 25.38 -63.85
CA ILE A 999 34.39 24.85 -64.69
C ILE A 999 34.81 23.46 -65.18
N CYS A 1000 33.90 22.51 -65.03
CA CYS A 1000 34.09 21.15 -65.48
C CYS A 1000 32.91 20.70 -66.34
N ASP A 1001 33.20 20.09 -67.48
CA ASP A 1001 32.18 19.68 -68.44
C ASP A 1001 32.48 18.28 -68.97
N LEU A 1002 31.49 17.38 -68.87
CA LEU A 1002 31.63 16.01 -69.33
C LEU A 1002 31.53 15.98 -70.86
N VAL A 1003 32.43 15.24 -71.51
CA VAL A 1003 32.34 14.98 -72.96
C VAL A 1003 31.01 14.29 -73.25
N PRO A 1004 30.23 14.73 -74.26
CA PRO A 1004 28.93 14.13 -74.55
C PRO A 1004 28.99 12.62 -74.82
N ASN A 1005 27.92 11.91 -74.45
CA ASN A 1005 27.78 10.49 -74.78
C ASN A 1005 27.93 10.24 -76.29
N ASN A 1006 28.46 9.06 -76.64
CA ASN A 1006 28.75 8.66 -78.02
C ASN A 1006 29.73 9.58 -78.75
N SER A 1007 30.62 10.25 -78.01
CA SER A 1007 31.74 11.01 -78.58
C SER A 1007 33.05 10.73 -77.82
N SER A 1008 34.16 11.15 -78.41
CA SER A 1008 35.50 11.17 -77.79
C SER A 1008 36.12 12.56 -77.95
N PHE A 1009 36.82 13.04 -76.94
CA PHE A 1009 37.57 14.29 -77.00
C PHE A 1009 38.63 14.28 -78.13
N VAL A 1010 38.91 15.45 -78.71
CA VAL A 1010 39.92 15.64 -79.76
C VAL A 1010 41.16 16.30 -79.17
N ASP A 1011 42.22 15.52 -78.95
CA ASP A 1011 43.42 15.94 -78.22
C ASP A 1011 44.22 17.08 -78.87
N ASN A 1012 44.06 17.31 -80.18
CA ASN A 1012 44.86 18.28 -80.94
C ASN A 1012 43.99 19.33 -81.65
N ALA A 1013 42.85 19.68 -81.06
CA ALA A 1013 41.86 20.57 -81.68
C ALA A 1013 42.40 21.96 -82.04
N PHE A 1014 43.29 22.52 -81.19
CA PHE A 1014 43.81 23.89 -81.36
C PHE A 1014 45.32 23.95 -81.59
N ALA A 1015 46.08 23.01 -81.02
CA ALA A 1015 47.50 22.79 -81.30
C ALA A 1015 47.91 21.36 -80.92
N SER A 1016 49.13 20.94 -81.26
CA SER A 1016 49.67 19.66 -80.82
C SER A 1016 49.71 19.58 -79.29
N GLY A 1017 48.95 18.66 -78.69
CA GLY A 1017 48.79 18.49 -77.24
C GLY A 1017 47.77 19.42 -76.58
N SER A 1018 47.08 20.27 -77.36
CA SER A 1018 46.13 21.26 -76.87
C SER A 1018 44.76 21.12 -77.53
N GLY A 1019 43.82 20.51 -76.80
CA GLY A 1019 42.43 20.33 -77.20
C GLY A 1019 41.44 21.30 -76.54
N ILE A 1020 41.91 22.21 -75.68
CA ILE A 1020 41.08 23.16 -74.91
C ILE A 1020 41.54 24.61 -75.19
N ALA A 1021 40.62 25.56 -75.29
CA ALA A 1021 40.91 26.99 -75.35
C ALA A 1021 40.12 27.77 -74.29
N LEU A 1022 40.74 28.79 -73.68
CA LEU A 1022 40.11 29.69 -72.70
C LEU A 1022 40.28 31.14 -73.17
N GLN A 1023 39.20 31.92 -73.13
CA GLN A 1023 39.23 33.36 -73.37
C GLN A 1023 38.76 34.13 -72.14
N ILE A 1024 39.66 34.97 -71.61
CA ILE A 1024 39.37 36.09 -70.72
C ILE A 1024 40.20 37.26 -71.25
N GLY A 1025 39.55 38.22 -71.92
CA GLY A 1025 40.24 39.23 -72.72
C GLY A 1025 40.86 38.66 -74.01
N SER A 1026 41.88 37.81 -73.91
CA SER A 1026 42.55 37.14 -75.05
C SER A 1026 42.42 35.61 -74.99
N THR A 1027 42.48 34.94 -76.13
CA THR A 1027 42.37 33.47 -76.22
C THR A 1027 43.73 32.81 -75.96
N THR A 1028 43.74 31.80 -75.08
CA THR A 1028 44.89 30.94 -74.77
C THR A 1028 44.54 29.49 -75.06
N ASN A 1029 45.37 28.77 -75.81
CA ASN A 1029 45.26 27.32 -76.00
C ASN A 1029 45.92 26.61 -74.81
N LEU A 1030 45.18 25.70 -74.18
CA LEU A 1030 45.57 24.97 -72.97
C LEU A 1030 45.90 23.53 -73.34
N THR A 1031 46.89 22.95 -72.67
CA THR A 1031 47.26 21.54 -72.84
C THR A 1031 46.20 20.61 -72.26
N ASN A 1032 46.24 19.35 -72.66
CA ASN A 1032 45.34 18.32 -72.13
C ASN A 1032 45.85 17.73 -70.80
N ALA A 1033 47.09 18.05 -70.40
CA ALA A 1033 47.76 17.44 -69.26
C ALA A 1033 47.42 18.18 -67.95
N ASN A 1034 47.60 17.51 -66.81
CA ASN A 1034 47.60 18.20 -65.52
C ASN A 1034 48.96 18.85 -65.31
N ASP A 1035 49.14 20.07 -65.81
CA ASP A 1035 50.39 20.81 -65.68
C ASP A 1035 50.17 22.21 -65.06
N SER A 1036 51.10 23.13 -65.29
CA SER A 1036 51.03 24.49 -64.73
C SER A 1036 50.05 25.41 -65.45
N ASP A 1037 49.48 24.99 -66.59
CA ASP A 1037 48.45 25.76 -67.27
C ASP A 1037 47.08 25.58 -66.59
N ARG A 1038 46.02 26.07 -67.25
CA ARG A 1038 44.70 26.24 -66.65
C ARG A 1038 43.70 25.18 -67.09
N GLY A 1039 44.07 24.28 -67.98
CA GLY A 1039 43.21 23.29 -68.60
C GLY A 1039 43.72 21.88 -68.37
N GLN A 1040 42.80 20.93 -68.31
CA GLN A 1040 43.14 19.51 -68.29
C GLN A 1040 42.00 18.71 -68.93
N TYR A 1041 42.35 17.69 -69.72
CA TYR A 1041 41.42 16.64 -70.10
C TYR A 1041 41.58 15.43 -69.17
N LEU A 1042 40.47 15.02 -68.55
CA LEU A 1042 40.38 13.83 -67.71
C LEU A 1042 39.87 12.68 -68.56
N ALA A 1043 40.71 11.68 -68.81
CA ALA A 1043 40.34 10.50 -69.57
C ALA A 1043 39.18 9.72 -68.91
N PRO A 1044 38.36 8.98 -69.70
CA PRO A 1044 37.32 8.11 -69.14
C PRO A 1044 37.86 7.19 -68.05
N GLY A 1045 37.10 7.00 -66.96
CA GLY A 1045 37.53 6.20 -65.81
C GLY A 1045 38.43 6.95 -64.81
N THR A 1046 38.73 8.23 -65.04
CA THR A 1046 39.53 9.05 -64.11
C THR A 1046 38.61 9.84 -63.18
N ALA A 1047 38.88 9.81 -61.88
CA ALA A 1047 38.18 10.65 -60.91
C ALA A 1047 38.61 12.11 -61.06
N ALA A 1048 37.66 13.04 -61.04
CA ALA A 1048 37.95 14.46 -61.12
C ALA A 1048 38.32 15.04 -59.73
N PRO A 1049 39.08 16.14 -59.68
CA PRO A 1049 39.30 16.89 -58.44
C PRO A 1049 37.99 17.39 -57.83
N GLY A 1050 37.99 17.60 -56.50
CA GLY A 1050 36.81 17.86 -55.66
C GLY A 1050 35.86 18.99 -56.06
N THR A 1051 36.23 19.83 -57.02
CA THR A 1051 35.40 20.94 -57.53
C THR A 1051 34.65 20.63 -58.83
N CYS A 1052 34.89 19.47 -59.45
CA CYS A 1052 34.17 19.01 -60.64
C CYS A 1052 33.06 18.04 -60.23
N ASN A 1053 31.84 18.53 -60.08
CA ASN A 1053 30.69 17.74 -59.62
C ASN A 1053 29.69 17.53 -60.76
N LYS A 1054 29.14 16.32 -60.90
CA LYS A 1054 28.05 16.04 -61.84
C LYS A 1054 26.72 16.24 -61.14
N VAL A 1055 25.92 17.22 -61.58
CA VAL A 1055 24.53 17.32 -61.11
C VAL A 1055 23.76 16.11 -61.63
N ASP A 1056 23.31 15.25 -60.72
CA ASP A 1056 22.38 14.17 -61.05
C ASP A 1056 20.96 14.75 -61.10
N ILE A 1057 20.54 15.17 -62.30
CA ILE A 1057 19.25 15.86 -62.53
C ILE A 1057 18.05 14.91 -62.24
N LEU A 1058 18.28 13.61 -62.04
CA LEU A 1058 17.21 12.65 -61.76
C LEU A 1058 16.75 12.61 -60.30
N ASN A 1059 17.51 13.13 -59.33
CA ASN A 1059 17.20 12.91 -57.91
C ASN A 1059 17.12 14.16 -57.03
N GLY A 1060 17.29 15.38 -57.57
CA GLY A 1060 17.12 16.60 -56.78
C GLY A 1060 17.98 16.70 -55.51
N VAL A 1061 19.05 15.90 -55.40
CA VAL A 1061 19.97 15.88 -54.27
C VAL A 1061 21.02 16.98 -54.47
N THR A 1062 21.36 17.64 -53.37
CA THR A 1062 22.50 18.55 -53.16
C THR A 1062 23.78 18.08 -53.87
N PRO A 1063 24.67 19.01 -54.32
CA PRO A 1063 25.70 18.71 -55.31
C PRO A 1063 26.58 17.53 -54.86
N PRO A 1064 26.62 16.43 -55.60
CA PRO A 1064 27.26 15.21 -55.15
C PRO A 1064 28.78 15.32 -55.27
N ASN A 1065 29.46 14.47 -54.50
CA ASN A 1065 30.89 14.17 -54.52
C ASN A 1065 31.55 14.36 -55.89
N ALA A 1066 32.84 14.75 -55.86
CA ALA A 1066 33.71 14.84 -57.03
C ALA A 1066 33.40 13.76 -58.08
N LEU A 1067 33.25 14.15 -59.35
CA LEU A 1067 32.94 13.26 -60.46
C LEU A 1067 33.83 12.02 -60.37
N SER A 1068 33.23 10.90 -59.95
CA SER A 1068 34.00 9.71 -59.67
C SER A 1068 34.52 9.08 -60.96
N ALA A 1069 35.56 8.25 -60.84
CA ALA A 1069 36.05 7.41 -61.92
C ALA A 1069 34.91 6.66 -62.64
N ALA A 1070 33.95 6.14 -61.88
CA ALA A 1070 32.80 5.39 -62.41
C ALA A 1070 31.80 6.27 -63.18
N GLN A 1071 31.68 7.56 -62.83
CA GLN A 1071 30.76 8.49 -63.48
C GLN A 1071 31.37 9.20 -64.69
N ASN A 1072 32.70 9.27 -64.76
CA ASN A 1072 33.43 9.83 -65.89
C ASN A 1072 33.56 8.80 -67.03
N THR A 1073 32.45 8.46 -67.69
CA THR A 1073 32.41 7.39 -68.71
C THR A 1073 32.90 7.82 -70.09
N THR A 1074 32.95 9.13 -70.36
CA THR A 1074 33.27 9.71 -71.68
C THR A 1074 34.49 10.64 -71.65
N GLY A 1075 35.03 10.92 -70.46
CA GLY A 1075 36.06 11.93 -70.22
C GLY A 1075 35.46 13.30 -69.89
N ALA A 1076 36.24 14.19 -69.29
CA ALA A 1076 35.80 15.51 -68.88
C ALA A 1076 36.85 16.60 -69.18
N VAL A 1077 36.38 17.78 -69.58
CA VAL A 1077 37.18 18.99 -69.74
C VAL A 1077 37.10 19.78 -68.45
N LEU A 1078 38.26 20.05 -67.83
CA LEU A 1078 38.38 20.84 -66.61
C LEU A 1078 39.17 22.12 -66.91
N VAL A 1079 38.62 23.27 -66.53
CA VAL A 1079 39.29 24.57 -66.69
C VAL A 1079 39.19 25.39 -65.42
N ASN A 1080 40.34 25.85 -64.93
CA ASN A 1080 40.43 26.85 -63.87
C ASN A 1080 40.25 28.25 -64.46
N VAL A 1081 39.06 28.83 -64.29
CA VAL A 1081 38.63 30.11 -64.87
C VAL A 1081 39.10 31.32 -64.07
N ILE A 1082 39.35 31.19 -62.76
CA ILE A 1082 40.02 32.20 -61.93
C ILE A 1082 40.73 31.50 -60.76
N ASN A 1083 42.03 31.74 -60.59
CA ASN A 1083 42.87 31.14 -59.54
C ASN A 1083 43.37 32.20 -58.53
N GLY A 1084 43.37 31.84 -57.24
CA GLY A 1084 44.07 32.57 -56.19
C GLY A 1084 43.51 33.96 -55.88
N SER A 1085 44.39 34.97 -55.86
CA SER A 1085 44.07 36.36 -55.47
C SER A 1085 43.37 37.18 -56.56
N THR A 1086 43.17 36.61 -57.74
CA THR A 1086 42.47 37.26 -58.84
C THR A 1086 40.96 37.05 -58.70
N THR A 1087 40.16 38.00 -59.17
CA THR A 1087 38.70 37.93 -59.10
C THR A 1087 38.11 38.09 -60.49
N LEU A 1088 37.02 37.40 -60.79
CA LEU A 1088 36.11 37.84 -61.85
C LEU A 1088 35.35 39.05 -61.26
N PRO A 1089 35.54 40.27 -61.78
CA PRO A 1089 34.92 41.46 -61.21
C PRO A 1089 33.39 41.36 -61.27
N ASP A 1090 32.72 42.17 -60.47
CA ASP A 1090 31.28 42.42 -60.61
C ASP A 1090 30.99 43.13 -61.94
N ALA A 1091 29.71 43.20 -62.32
CA ALA A 1091 29.26 43.80 -63.57
C ALA A 1091 29.33 45.35 -63.58
N ALA A 1092 30.25 45.94 -62.82
CA ALA A 1092 30.47 47.37 -62.80
C ALA A 1092 30.97 47.90 -64.16
N PRO A 1093 30.62 49.13 -64.57
CA PRO A 1093 31.04 49.70 -65.85
C PRO A 1093 32.57 49.69 -66.05
N GLY A 1094 33.04 49.14 -67.18
CA GLY A 1094 34.47 49.10 -67.54
C GLY A 1094 35.24 47.86 -67.06
N SER A 1095 34.59 46.94 -66.35
CA SER A 1095 35.18 45.65 -65.97
C SER A 1095 35.05 44.61 -67.10
N LEU A 1096 35.81 43.50 -67.00
CA LEU A 1096 35.68 42.32 -67.88
C LEU A 1096 35.12 41.13 -67.09
N PRO A 1097 33.81 41.09 -66.78
CA PRO A 1097 33.21 40.07 -65.93
C PRO A 1097 32.88 38.77 -66.67
N TYR A 1098 33.35 38.58 -67.91
CA TYR A 1098 32.91 37.50 -68.82
C TYR A 1098 34.04 36.86 -69.64
N GLY A 1099 33.76 35.68 -70.20
CA GLY A 1099 34.69 34.95 -71.07
C GLY A 1099 34.08 33.64 -71.62
N PHE A 1100 34.91 32.77 -72.20
CA PHE A 1100 34.47 31.44 -72.63
C PHE A 1100 35.55 30.35 -72.59
N ILE A 1101 35.12 29.08 -72.59
CA ILE A 1101 35.94 27.87 -72.77
C ILE A 1101 35.51 27.17 -74.06
N ARG A 1102 36.44 26.61 -74.85
CA ARG A 1102 36.14 25.80 -76.04
C ARG A 1102 36.88 24.47 -76.06
N PHE A 1103 36.25 23.46 -76.66
CA PHE A 1103 36.86 22.15 -76.92
C PHE A 1103 36.13 21.40 -78.04
N HIS A 1104 36.81 20.44 -78.66
CA HIS A 1104 36.25 19.62 -79.75
C HIS A 1104 36.02 18.17 -79.31
N VAL A 1105 35.02 17.52 -79.90
CA VAL A 1105 34.74 16.09 -79.74
C VAL A 1105 34.45 15.45 -81.10
N LYS A 1106 34.70 14.15 -81.22
CA LYS A 1106 34.43 13.33 -82.40
C LYS A 1106 33.38 12.29 -82.10
N VAL A 1107 32.34 12.19 -82.92
CA VAL A 1107 31.22 11.26 -82.76
C VAL A 1107 31.68 9.82 -83.03
N LYS A 1108 31.29 8.87 -82.17
CA LYS A 1108 31.66 7.45 -82.23
C LYS A 1108 30.71 6.61 -83.06
#